data_AF-V5F8U2-F1
#
_entry.id   AF-V5F8U2-F1
#
_cell.length_a   1.000
_cell.length_b   1.000
_cell.length_c   1.000
_cell.angle_alpha   90.00
_cell.angle_beta   90.00
_cell.angle_gamma   90.00
#
_symmetry.space_group_name_H-M   'P 1'
#
loop_
_entity.id
_entity.type
_entity.pdbx_description
1 polymer ?
#
loop_
_entity_poly.entity_id
_entity_poly.type
_entity_poly.pdbx_seq_one_letter_code
_entity_poly.pdbx_strand_id
1 'polypeptide(L)'
;MNTVPDAFTVDEDSSHVISGLKISDVDAKENGASGDMTVTLAVGHGQLAIIATDTQGLNITDNGDGKLVISGDINKINALLADGIKYTGDENYAGKDQLTMTTSDNGNAGAGGVLTDTDTVDITVTPVNDAPVNHVPTSITADEDVATVITGLQVSDVDFNELPNNTGMSVQLSVAHGSLTITLPENSPVKVVQNGAGNVTLEGSMDDINAVLNSGVSYTGDENYSGKDELTITTNDGGNTGSGGNQAATSKVEINVAPKADAPSLSISPEHLQTAAIRSSVGTMLPLIGLIAAASADASETLTVKLTNLGSGQVVDKDGNVIGKDLGNGNWEVPADKVDGLYIKDLDQGTHSINVVAVSTESDGSYAESAPVNINVVVDDLSQTNNVIGNNSNVDGDNLIIDSTAAATLYGGDGDDVLVGGLGSDILVGGAGDDILWGGELGGHGDGVKDTFLWTASDFGTADAPATDKIMDFEVGIDTISLGDALDTKDIHSLADLNNRLNITEQDGSTLIQISNDQDKVVQNIILDGVTNHDLFGSTSSEMTATDKVTTLLNNGSLELSKNFGNEESNDLIADNQGESLFGFDGDDTLVAGQGSDILTGGAGDDLFTWHETSLSSDKPNADTIADFELGKDKIDIRELLSNEGDDSQSDMDNLLKHVSAGVDDKGNVELDITTDDGKQQHIVLDNINPVHDLGLMDGASSADIVNSLFDHNAFKLDNTH
;
A
#
# COMPACT_ATOMS: atom_id res chain seq x y z
N MET A 1 -96.46 38.59 -4.33
CA MET A 1 -95.53 39.36 -3.48
C MET A 1 -94.62 38.39 -2.75
N ASN A 2 -93.30 38.58 -2.84
CA ASN A 2 -92.35 37.80 -2.08
C ASN A 2 -91.97 38.52 -0.78
N THR A 3 -91.51 37.74 0.18
CA THR A 3 -90.76 38.21 1.33
C THR A 3 -89.48 37.39 1.33
N VAL A 4 -88.35 38.08 1.25
CA VAL A 4 -87.01 37.47 1.24
C VAL A 4 -86.24 37.92 2.48
N PRO A 5 -85.26 37.14 2.97
CA PRO A 5 -84.41 37.54 4.08
C PRO A 5 -83.46 38.70 3.71
N ASP A 6 -82.78 39.23 4.72
CA ASP A 6 -81.63 40.12 4.53
C ASP A 6 -80.46 39.36 3.87
N ALA A 7 -79.55 40.11 3.25
CA ALA A 7 -78.29 39.57 2.71
C ALA A 7 -77.50 38.82 3.78
N PHE A 8 -76.82 37.73 3.38
CA PHE A 8 -76.07 36.89 4.31
C PHE A 8 -74.68 36.51 3.76
N THR A 9 -73.86 35.99 4.67
CA THR A 9 -72.52 35.49 4.40
C THR A 9 -72.45 34.02 4.75
N VAL A 10 -71.72 33.26 3.93
CA VAL A 10 -71.47 31.84 4.11
C VAL A 10 -70.04 31.55 3.69
N ASP A 11 -69.34 30.69 4.40
CA ASP A 11 -68.00 30.27 4.00
C ASP A 11 -68.09 29.34 2.78
N GLU A 12 -67.13 29.41 1.86
CA GLU A 12 -67.03 28.42 0.79
C GLU A 12 -66.87 27.00 1.36
N ASP A 13 -67.21 26.01 0.55
CA ASP A 13 -67.27 24.58 0.92
C ASP A 13 -68.19 24.25 2.11
N SER A 14 -68.99 25.23 2.54
CA SER A 14 -69.99 25.09 3.58
C SER A 14 -71.40 25.22 3.01
N SER A 15 -72.39 25.04 3.87
CA SER A 15 -73.79 25.19 3.50
C SER A 15 -74.52 26.12 4.45
N HIS A 16 -75.47 26.88 3.91
CA HIS A 16 -76.32 27.80 4.66
C HIS A 16 -77.81 27.47 4.47
N VAL A 17 -78.61 27.54 5.54
CA VAL A 17 -80.06 27.36 5.44
C VAL A 17 -80.74 28.72 5.35
N ILE A 18 -81.22 29.04 4.15
CA ILE A 18 -81.96 30.27 3.85
C ILE A 18 -83.35 30.17 4.51
N SER A 19 -83.57 31.00 5.52
CA SER A 19 -84.83 31.07 6.28
C SER A 19 -85.54 32.40 6.00
N GLY A 20 -86.87 32.43 6.13
CA GLY A 20 -87.66 33.67 5.99
C GLY A 20 -88.22 33.94 4.59
N LEU A 21 -88.01 33.03 3.64
CA LEU A 21 -88.69 33.05 2.34
C LEU A 21 -90.19 32.83 2.54
N LYS A 22 -91.02 33.69 1.92
CA LYS A 22 -92.47 33.57 1.99
C LYS A 22 -93.12 34.21 0.77
N ILE A 23 -94.28 33.70 0.37
CA ILE A 23 -95.11 34.27 -0.69
C ILE A 23 -96.47 34.70 -0.16
N SER A 24 -97.00 35.78 -0.71
CA SER A 24 -98.36 36.24 -0.46
C SER A 24 -99.00 36.73 -1.74
N ASP A 25 -100.29 36.46 -1.85
CA ASP A 25 -101.13 36.85 -2.97
C ASP A 25 -102.51 37.20 -2.40
N VAL A 26 -103.04 38.35 -2.79
CA VAL A 26 -104.29 38.91 -2.27
C VAL A 26 -105.52 38.21 -2.86
N ASP A 27 -105.40 37.68 -4.08
CA ASP A 27 -106.50 37.08 -4.86
C ASP A 27 -106.49 35.55 -4.75
N ALA A 28 -105.37 34.95 -4.30
CA ALA A 28 -105.22 33.50 -4.13
C ALA A 28 -106.22 32.82 -3.17
N LYS A 29 -107.16 33.54 -2.55
CA LYS A 29 -108.24 32.99 -1.71
C LYS A 29 -109.65 33.46 -2.06
N GLU A 30 -109.85 34.24 -3.14
CA GLU A 30 -111.17 34.84 -3.47
C GLU A 30 -112.29 33.82 -3.72
N ASN A 31 -111.98 32.57 -4.09
CA ASN A 31 -112.96 31.51 -4.37
C ASN A 31 -113.13 30.47 -3.25
N GLY A 32 -112.62 30.73 -2.03
CA GLY A 32 -112.77 29.83 -0.88
C GLY A 32 -111.86 28.59 -0.87
N ALA A 33 -110.99 28.44 -1.88
CA ALA A 33 -109.86 27.51 -1.92
C ALA A 33 -108.58 28.31 -2.25
N SER A 34 -107.42 27.89 -1.73
CA SER A 34 -106.13 28.51 -2.05
C SER A 34 -105.69 28.21 -3.48
N GLY A 35 -105.13 29.20 -4.18
CA GLY A 35 -104.61 29.07 -5.54
C GLY A 35 -103.25 28.39 -5.64
N ASP A 36 -103.00 27.72 -6.78
CA ASP A 36 -101.72 27.09 -7.12
C ASP A 36 -100.74 28.13 -7.67
N MET A 37 -99.62 28.35 -6.99
CA MET A 37 -98.58 29.28 -7.41
C MET A 37 -97.31 28.53 -7.85
N THR A 38 -96.42 29.24 -8.54
CA THR A 38 -95.10 28.75 -8.91
C THR A 38 -94.03 29.66 -8.33
N VAL A 39 -93.09 29.11 -7.56
CA VAL A 39 -91.90 29.79 -7.05
C VAL A 39 -90.68 29.22 -7.76
N THR A 40 -89.87 30.07 -8.36
CA THR A 40 -88.54 29.73 -8.88
C THR A 40 -87.50 30.45 -8.05
N LEU A 41 -86.63 29.69 -7.41
CA LEU A 41 -85.42 30.17 -6.76
C LEU A 41 -84.24 29.88 -7.68
N ALA A 42 -83.28 30.80 -7.79
CA ALA A 42 -82.07 30.61 -8.59
C ALA A 42 -80.87 31.30 -7.96
N VAL A 43 -79.70 30.69 -8.06
CA VAL A 43 -78.38 31.21 -7.67
C VAL A 43 -77.42 31.07 -8.85
N GLY A 44 -76.38 31.90 -8.90
CA GLY A 44 -75.36 31.87 -9.94
C GLY A 44 -74.23 30.87 -9.66
N HIS A 45 -73.92 30.64 -8.39
CA HIS A 45 -72.81 29.79 -7.93
C HIS A 45 -73.23 28.91 -6.77
N GLY A 46 -73.54 27.64 -7.04
CA GLY A 46 -73.98 26.67 -6.04
C GLY A 46 -75.33 26.02 -6.33
N GLN A 47 -75.83 25.29 -5.33
CA GLN A 47 -77.02 24.45 -5.41
C GLN A 47 -78.05 24.83 -4.33
N LEU A 48 -79.33 24.72 -4.68
CA LEU A 48 -80.48 24.94 -3.81
C LEU A 48 -81.22 23.62 -3.56
N ALA A 49 -81.33 23.21 -2.31
CA ALA A 49 -81.99 21.98 -1.91
C ALA A 49 -83.06 22.21 -0.84
N ILE A 50 -84.19 21.52 -0.98
CA ILE A 50 -85.26 21.49 0.01
C ILE A 50 -84.81 20.65 1.22
N ILE A 51 -85.06 21.18 2.41
CA ILE A 51 -84.83 20.46 3.69
C ILE A 51 -86.12 19.97 4.34
N ALA A 52 -87.28 20.48 3.91
CA ALA A 52 -88.59 20.04 4.38
C ALA A 52 -88.82 18.55 4.12
N THR A 53 -89.36 17.84 5.11
CA THR A 53 -89.63 16.39 5.01
C THR A 53 -90.99 16.06 4.41
N ASP A 54 -91.94 17.00 4.41
CA ASP A 54 -93.27 16.81 3.81
C ASP A 54 -93.44 17.72 2.60
N THR A 55 -93.40 17.12 1.40
CA THR A 55 -93.58 17.80 0.12
C THR A 55 -94.89 17.41 -0.56
N GLN A 56 -95.79 16.73 0.14
CA GLN A 56 -96.98 16.13 -0.47
C GLN A 56 -97.94 17.17 -1.08
N GLY A 57 -98.19 17.01 -2.37
CA GLY A 57 -99.07 17.90 -3.14
C GLY A 57 -98.39 19.17 -3.63
N LEU A 58 -97.05 19.20 -3.63
CA LEU A 58 -96.24 20.15 -4.38
C LEU A 58 -95.56 19.42 -5.55
N ASN A 59 -95.38 20.12 -6.67
CA ASN A 59 -94.53 19.69 -7.76
C ASN A 59 -93.19 20.42 -7.65
N ILE A 60 -92.10 19.67 -7.50
CA ILE A 60 -90.75 20.22 -7.31
C ILE A 60 -89.87 19.74 -8.45
N THR A 61 -89.18 20.65 -9.11
CA THR A 61 -88.14 20.33 -10.10
C THR A 61 -86.82 21.02 -9.73
N ASP A 62 -85.72 20.47 -10.24
CA ASP A 62 -84.37 21.04 -10.11
C ASP A 62 -83.85 21.09 -8.64
N ASN A 63 -84.37 20.23 -7.76
CA ASN A 63 -83.89 20.14 -6.38
C ASN A 63 -82.44 19.63 -6.32
N GLY A 64 -81.53 20.42 -5.73
CA GLY A 64 -80.09 20.16 -5.72
C GLY A 64 -79.34 20.76 -6.92
N ASP A 65 -79.92 21.73 -7.62
CA ASP A 65 -79.28 22.46 -8.72
C ASP A 65 -79.27 23.97 -8.40
N GLY A 66 -78.59 24.78 -9.21
CA GLY A 66 -78.55 26.25 -9.09
C GLY A 66 -79.91 26.92 -9.34
N LYS A 67 -80.92 26.17 -9.76
CA LYS A 67 -82.31 26.59 -9.89
C LYS A 67 -83.20 25.60 -9.15
N LEU A 68 -84.23 26.06 -8.44
CA LEU A 68 -85.22 25.24 -7.77
C LEU A 68 -86.62 25.76 -8.07
N VAL A 69 -87.51 24.93 -8.63
CA VAL A 69 -88.89 25.32 -8.96
C VAL A 69 -89.87 24.54 -8.10
N ILE A 70 -90.79 25.25 -7.45
CA ILE A 70 -91.80 24.70 -6.54
C ILE A 70 -93.17 25.19 -7.01
N SER A 71 -94.08 24.30 -7.36
CA SER A 71 -95.45 24.63 -7.79
C SER A 71 -96.52 23.92 -6.96
N GLY A 72 -97.64 24.58 -6.69
CA GLY A 72 -98.79 24.02 -5.97
C GLY A 72 -99.43 25.01 -4.99
N ASP A 73 -100.21 24.51 -4.05
CA ASP A 73 -100.99 25.33 -3.11
C ASP A 73 -100.11 26.32 -2.31
N ILE A 74 -100.48 27.60 -2.33
CA ILE A 74 -99.73 28.68 -1.64
C ILE A 74 -99.44 28.40 -0.16
N ASN A 75 -100.33 27.75 0.59
CA ASN A 75 -100.08 27.48 2.02
C ASN A 75 -99.07 26.35 2.18
N LYS A 76 -99.06 25.36 1.29
CA LYS A 76 -98.06 24.28 1.29
C LYS A 76 -96.70 24.78 0.84
N ILE A 77 -96.64 25.65 -0.17
CA ILE A 77 -95.38 26.32 -0.57
C ILE A 77 -94.82 27.12 0.61
N ASN A 78 -95.66 27.91 1.29
CA ASN A 78 -95.23 28.68 2.46
C ASN A 78 -94.82 27.79 3.66
N ALA A 79 -95.44 26.63 3.85
CA ALA A 79 -95.01 25.67 4.87
C ALA A 79 -93.63 25.11 4.56
N LEU A 80 -93.36 24.75 3.30
CA LEU A 80 -92.05 24.28 2.85
C LEU A 80 -90.99 25.38 2.98
N LEU A 81 -91.27 26.59 2.50
CA LEU A 81 -90.33 27.72 2.58
C LEU A 81 -90.05 28.15 4.04
N ALA A 82 -90.98 27.89 4.97
CA ALA A 82 -90.78 28.16 6.40
C ALA A 82 -89.78 27.20 7.06
N ASP A 83 -89.63 25.97 6.55
CA ASP A 83 -88.57 25.05 7.00
C ASP A 83 -87.18 25.54 6.53
N GLY A 84 -87.15 26.26 5.41
CA GLY A 84 -85.96 26.86 4.80
C GLY A 84 -85.50 26.13 3.54
N ILE A 85 -84.54 26.73 2.83
CA ILE A 85 -83.88 26.16 1.63
C ILE A 85 -82.38 26.11 1.89
N LYS A 86 -81.75 24.95 1.71
CA LYS A 86 -80.30 24.79 1.86
C LYS A 86 -79.60 25.29 0.61
N TYR A 87 -78.74 26.28 0.78
CA TYR A 87 -77.74 26.71 -0.19
C TYR A 87 -76.40 26.03 0.10
N THR A 88 -75.74 25.52 -0.93
CA THR A 88 -74.36 25.00 -0.89
C THR A 88 -73.62 25.67 -2.04
N GLY A 89 -72.54 26.40 -1.77
CA GLY A 89 -71.73 27.04 -2.82
C GLY A 89 -71.10 26.01 -3.76
N ASP A 90 -70.62 26.47 -4.91
CA ASP A 90 -69.71 25.66 -5.74
C ASP A 90 -68.42 25.40 -4.95
N GLU A 91 -67.79 24.23 -5.17
CA GLU A 91 -66.50 23.87 -4.56
C GLU A 91 -65.45 24.94 -4.91
N ASN A 92 -64.74 25.44 -3.90
CA ASN A 92 -63.68 26.45 -3.99
C ASN A 92 -64.10 27.77 -4.66
N TYR A 93 -65.37 28.15 -4.52
CA TYR A 93 -65.87 29.43 -5.00
C TYR A 93 -65.99 30.46 -3.87
N ALA A 94 -65.08 31.43 -3.85
CA ALA A 94 -65.21 32.65 -3.06
C ALA A 94 -65.67 33.84 -3.92
N GLY A 95 -66.71 34.56 -3.47
CA GLY A 95 -67.20 35.68 -4.26
C GLY A 95 -68.60 36.20 -3.92
N LYS A 96 -69.16 36.94 -4.88
CA LYS A 96 -70.52 37.47 -4.80
C LYS A 96 -71.46 36.56 -5.59
N ASP A 97 -72.49 36.06 -4.90
CA ASP A 97 -73.59 35.33 -5.51
C ASP A 97 -74.92 36.01 -5.15
N GLN A 98 -76.02 35.63 -5.80
CA GLN A 98 -77.32 36.24 -5.58
C GLN A 98 -78.44 35.20 -5.71
N LEU A 99 -79.22 35.05 -4.64
CA LEU A 99 -80.49 34.33 -4.71
C LEU A 99 -81.54 35.22 -5.39
N THR A 100 -82.09 34.78 -6.51
CA THR A 100 -83.26 35.37 -7.15
C THR A 100 -84.49 34.52 -6.85
N MET A 101 -85.53 35.13 -6.28
CA MET A 101 -86.83 34.51 -6.07
C MET A 101 -87.85 35.14 -7.02
N THR A 102 -88.32 34.38 -8.00
CA THR A 102 -89.41 34.78 -8.90
C THR A 102 -90.64 33.96 -8.60
N THR A 103 -91.77 34.61 -8.38
CA THR A 103 -93.04 33.93 -8.11
C THR A 103 -94.08 34.31 -9.12
N SER A 104 -94.90 33.34 -9.50
CA SER A 104 -96.01 33.50 -10.45
C SER A 104 -97.30 33.03 -9.81
N ASP A 105 -98.35 33.84 -9.98
CA ASP A 105 -99.71 33.51 -9.57
C ASP A 105 -100.39 32.50 -10.51
N ASN A 106 -99.72 32.08 -11.59
CA ASN A 106 -100.24 31.23 -12.66
C ASN A 106 -101.59 31.71 -13.26
N GLY A 107 -101.95 32.99 -13.09
CA GLY A 107 -103.21 33.58 -13.57
C GLY A 107 -104.44 33.22 -12.72
N ASN A 108 -104.25 32.92 -11.43
CA ASN A 108 -105.34 32.57 -10.52
C ASN A 108 -106.25 33.78 -10.19
N ALA A 109 -107.46 33.77 -10.75
CA ALA A 109 -108.60 34.66 -10.48
C ALA A 109 -108.41 36.16 -10.75
N GLY A 110 -109.49 36.84 -11.15
CA GLY A 110 -109.44 38.23 -11.65
C GLY A 110 -109.12 38.35 -13.15
N ALA A 111 -109.27 39.55 -13.72
CA ALA A 111 -109.07 39.80 -15.16
C ALA A 111 -107.60 40.08 -15.55
N GLY A 112 -106.66 39.90 -14.62
CA GLY A 112 -105.27 40.38 -14.71
C GLY A 112 -104.30 39.49 -15.51
N GLY A 113 -104.66 38.22 -15.78
CA GLY A 113 -103.74 37.26 -16.39
C GLY A 113 -102.63 36.82 -15.42
N VAL A 114 -101.58 36.19 -15.94
CA VAL A 114 -100.43 35.73 -15.12
C VAL A 114 -99.58 36.93 -14.73
N LEU A 115 -99.38 37.15 -13.43
CA LEU A 115 -98.48 38.15 -12.87
C LEU A 115 -97.30 37.48 -12.16
N THR A 116 -96.18 38.19 -12.10
CA THR A 116 -94.96 37.73 -11.43
C THR A 116 -94.35 38.80 -10.55
N ASP A 117 -93.71 38.36 -9.46
CA ASP A 117 -92.92 39.21 -8.57
C ASP A 117 -91.52 38.64 -8.41
N THR A 118 -90.49 39.49 -8.45
CA THR A 118 -89.09 39.07 -8.38
C THR A 118 -88.34 39.89 -7.36
N ASP A 119 -87.74 39.20 -6.40
CA ASP A 119 -86.87 39.77 -5.37
C ASP A 119 -85.53 39.06 -5.35
N THR A 120 -84.50 39.74 -4.87
CA THR A 120 -83.14 39.23 -4.83
C THR A 120 -82.53 39.38 -3.44
N VAL A 121 -81.69 38.42 -3.04
CA VAL A 121 -80.88 38.46 -1.82
C VAL A 121 -79.43 38.27 -2.21
N ASP A 122 -78.59 39.22 -1.83
CA ASP A 122 -77.15 39.10 -2.05
C ASP A 122 -76.56 38.06 -1.08
N ILE A 123 -75.74 37.17 -1.64
CA ILE A 123 -74.96 36.17 -0.92
C ILE A 123 -73.48 36.58 -1.05
N THR A 124 -72.77 36.65 0.07
CA THR A 124 -71.32 36.78 0.04
C THR A 124 -70.71 35.46 0.48
N VAL A 125 -70.04 34.78 -0.45
CA VAL A 125 -69.28 33.58 -0.13
C VAL A 125 -67.88 34.00 0.30
N THR A 126 -67.51 33.70 1.54
CA THR A 126 -66.21 34.04 2.13
C THR A 126 -65.21 32.91 1.89
N PRO A 127 -63.95 33.22 1.53
CA PRO A 127 -62.97 32.19 1.27
C PRO A 127 -62.63 31.38 2.54
N VAL A 128 -62.18 30.14 2.35
CA VAL A 128 -61.68 29.20 3.35
C VAL A 128 -60.35 28.67 2.82
N ASN A 129 -59.33 28.63 3.68
CA ASN A 129 -58.02 28.18 3.23
C ASN A 129 -58.06 26.67 2.91
N ASP A 130 -57.49 26.28 1.79
CA ASP A 130 -57.16 24.94 1.33
C ASP A 130 -55.68 24.63 1.61
N ALA A 131 -55.36 23.35 1.71
CA ALA A 131 -53.97 22.93 1.88
C ALA A 131 -53.23 22.94 0.54
N PRO A 132 -51.94 23.32 0.51
CA PRO A 132 -51.15 23.24 -0.71
C PRO A 132 -50.96 21.78 -1.15
N VAL A 133 -50.60 21.57 -2.41
CA VAL A 133 -50.31 20.25 -3.00
C VAL A 133 -48.88 20.25 -3.54
N ASN A 134 -48.10 19.24 -3.13
CA ASN A 134 -46.76 19.01 -3.65
C ASN A 134 -46.80 17.98 -4.79
N HIS A 135 -46.29 18.36 -5.96
CA HIS A 135 -46.03 17.45 -7.06
C HIS A 135 -44.56 17.03 -7.01
N VAL A 136 -44.33 15.72 -6.93
CA VAL A 136 -43.00 15.14 -6.75
C VAL A 136 -42.76 13.98 -7.72
N PRO A 137 -41.50 13.70 -8.11
CA PRO A 137 -41.18 12.51 -8.88
C PRO A 137 -41.45 11.22 -8.09
N THR A 138 -41.55 10.08 -8.78
CA THR A 138 -41.79 8.78 -8.13
C THR A 138 -40.60 8.27 -7.34
N SER A 139 -39.39 8.51 -7.85
CA SER A 139 -38.11 8.15 -7.23
C SER A 139 -36.99 9.00 -7.84
N ILE A 140 -35.89 9.17 -7.10
CA ILE A 140 -34.68 9.83 -7.57
C ILE A 140 -33.55 8.78 -7.57
N THR A 141 -32.68 8.83 -8.58
CA THR A 141 -31.43 8.07 -8.62
C THR A 141 -30.28 9.06 -8.68
N ALA A 142 -29.29 8.87 -7.83
CA ALA A 142 -28.07 9.66 -7.79
C ALA A 142 -26.88 8.71 -7.75
N ASP A 143 -25.73 9.16 -8.23
CA ASP A 143 -24.45 8.49 -7.96
C ASP A 143 -23.82 9.18 -6.75
N GLU A 144 -23.12 8.44 -5.89
CA GLU A 144 -22.35 9.07 -4.82
C GLU A 144 -21.24 9.98 -5.37
N ASP A 145 -20.86 10.96 -4.54
CA ASP A 145 -19.84 12.00 -4.83
C ASP A 145 -20.11 12.86 -6.07
N VAL A 146 -21.28 12.72 -6.68
CA VAL A 146 -21.69 13.46 -7.88
C VAL A 146 -22.98 14.21 -7.62
N ALA A 147 -22.93 15.52 -7.86
CA ALA A 147 -24.09 16.38 -7.82
C ALA A 147 -25.15 15.94 -8.86
N THR A 148 -26.33 15.57 -8.38
CA THR A 148 -27.48 15.09 -9.16
C THR A 148 -28.60 16.12 -9.16
N VAL A 149 -29.04 16.55 -10.35
CA VAL A 149 -30.15 17.52 -10.47
C VAL A 149 -31.50 16.81 -10.38
N ILE A 150 -32.26 17.14 -9.34
CA ILE A 150 -33.65 16.70 -9.14
C ILE A 150 -34.58 17.59 -9.97
N THR A 151 -35.43 16.96 -10.77
CA THR A 151 -36.45 17.62 -11.61
C THR A 151 -37.85 17.09 -11.29
N GLY A 152 -38.88 17.82 -11.69
CA GLY A 152 -40.28 17.40 -11.48
C GLY A 152 -40.87 17.78 -10.11
N LEU A 153 -40.19 18.64 -9.35
CA LEU A 153 -40.75 19.26 -8.15
C LEU A 153 -41.60 20.47 -8.52
N GLN A 154 -42.85 20.51 -8.06
CA GLN A 154 -43.75 21.67 -8.19
C GLN A 154 -44.69 21.76 -6.99
N VAL A 155 -45.24 22.95 -6.77
CA VAL A 155 -46.26 23.21 -5.76
C VAL A 155 -47.45 23.90 -6.40
N SER A 156 -48.65 23.57 -5.94
CA SER A 156 -49.90 24.24 -6.35
C SER A 156 -50.79 24.44 -5.14
N ASP A 157 -51.58 25.50 -5.14
CA ASP A 157 -52.47 25.85 -4.05
C ASP A 157 -53.70 26.51 -4.70
N VAL A 158 -54.90 26.10 -4.27
CA VAL A 158 -56.17 26.50 -4.89
C VAL A 158 -56.40 27.99 -4.69
N ASP A 159 -56.02 28.51 -3.52
CA ASP A 159 -56.46 29.83 -3.07
C ASP A 159 -55.36 30.89 -3.25
N PHE A 160 -54.13 30.47 -3.58
CA PHE A 160 -52.97 31.36 -3.69
C PHE A 160 -53.25 32.64 -4.49
N ASN A 161 -54.06 32.55 -5.54
CA ASN A 161 -54.36 33.64 -6.46
C ASN A 161 -55.67 34.39 -6.18
N GLU A 162 -56.40 34.07 -5.11
CA GLU A 162 -57.67 34.72 -4.79
C GLU A 162 -57.53 36.17 -4.30
N LEU A 163 -56.42 36.49 -3.63
CA LEU A 163 -56.09 37.87 -3.26
C LEU A 163 -55.06 38.51 -4.20
N PRO A 164 -55.28 39.77 -4.62
CA PRO A 164 -54.25 40.53 -5.32
C PRO A 164 -53.05 40.76 -4.39
N ASN A 165 -51.86 40.32 -4.83
CA ASN A 165 -50.57 40.45 -4.13
C ASN A 165 -50.33 39.45 -2.99
N ASN A 166 -50.82 38.21 -3.12
CA ASN A 166 -50.30 37.14 -2.29
C ASN A 166 -48.80 36.92 -2.57
N THR A 167 -47.98 36.86 -1.52
CA THR A 167 -46.51 36.91 -1.65
C THR A 167 -45.77 35.87 -0.81
N GLY A 168 -46.47 35.03 -0.04
CA GLY A 168 -45.84 34.32 1.07
C GLY A 168 -46.11 32.83 1.13
N MET A 169 -45.59 32.05 0.20
CA MET A 169 -45.48 30.59 0.34
C MET A 169 -44.07 30.22 0.82
N SER A 170 -43.96 29.16 1.61
CA SER A 170 -42.67 28.59 2.03
C SER A 170 -42.57 27.11 1.67
N VAL A 171 -41.51 26.71 0.97
CA VAL A 171 -41.21 25.31 0.65
C VAL A 171 -39.89 24.91 1.31
N GLN A 172 -39.96 23.97 2.24
CA GLN A 172 -38.78 23.34 2.84
C GLN A 172 -38.49 22.01 2.16
N LEU A 173 -37.27 21.87 1.65
CA LEU A 173 -36.69 20.63 1.16
C LEU A 173 -35.70 20.11 2.18
N SER A 174 -35.70 18.81 2.46
CA SER A 174 -34.75 18.21 3.39
C SER A 174 -34.36 16.80 2.99
N VAL A 175 -33.11 16.46 3.28
CA VAL A 175 -32.46 15.15 3.10
C VAL A 175 -31.67 14.82 4.36
N ALA A 176 -31.46 13.53 4.64
CA ALA A 176 -30.72 13.10 5.83
C ALA A 176 -29.21 12.95 5.56
N HIS A 177 -28.84 12.58 4.33
CA HIS A 177 -27.48 12.24 3.94
C HIS A 177 -27.04 13.07 2.73
N GLY A 178 -26.48 14.25 2.98
CA GLY A 178 -25.98 15.14 1.95
C GLY A 178 -26.51 16.57 2.02
N SER A 179 -26.42 17.25 0.88
CA SER A 179 -26.73 18.67 0.73
C SER A 179 -27.62 18.95 -0.47
N LEU A 180 -28.44 19.99 -0.34
CA LEU A 180 -29.28 20.50 -1.41
C LEU A 180 -28.79 21.89 -1.80
N THR A 181 -28.45 22.08 -3.07
CA THR A 181 -28.01 23.35 -3.64
C THR A 181 -29.01 23.84 -4.69
N ILE A 182 -29.46 25.08 -4.50
CA ILE A 182 -30.39 25.80 -5.38
C ILE A 182 -29.60 26.84 -6.17
N THR A 183 -29.78 26.83 -7.48
CA THR A 183 -29.32 27.91 -8.36
C THR A 183 -30.53 28.77 -8.73
N LEU A 184 -30.51 30.04 -8.31
CA LEU A 184 -31.59 30.97 -8.62
C LEU A 184 -31.50 31.45 -10.08
N PRO A 185 -32.62 31.49 -10.82
CA PRO A 185 -32.72 32.21 -12.08
C PRO A 185 -32.34 33.68 -11.94
N GLU A 186 -31.83 34.29 -13.01
CA GLU A 186 -31.46 35.71 -13.02
C GLU A 186 -32.66 36.59 -12.62
N ASN A 187 -32.47 37.48 -11.63
CA ASN A 187 -33.50 38.35 -11.05
C ASN A 187 -34.65 37.63 -10.31
N SER A 188 -34.49 36.36 -9.90
CA SER A 188 -35.49 35.68 -9.07
C SER A 188 -35.71 36.40 -7.74
N PRO A 189 -36.97 36.68 -7.34
CA PRO A 189 -37.29 37.29 -6.05
C PRO A 189 -37.34 36.27 -4.89
N VAL A 190 -37.15 34.96 -5.17
CA VAL A 190 -37.19 33.90 -4.15
C VAL A 190 -36.03 34.06 -3.17
N LYS A 191 -36.35 34.04 -1.88
CA LYS A 191 -35.36 33.97 -0.81
C LYS A 191 -35.04 32.50 -0.51
N VAL A 192 -33.76 32.16 -0.56
CA VAL A 192 -33.26 30.82 -0.21
C VAL A 192 -32.56 30.89 1.15
N VAL A 193 -33.00 30.05 2.08
CA VAL A 193 -32.41 29.91 3.42
C VAL A 193 -31.70 28.56 3.49
N GLN A 194 -30.49 28.54 4.06
CA GLN A 194 -29.66 27.33 4.24
C GLN A 194 -29.24 26.63 2.93
N ASN A 195 -29.03 27.39 1.85
CA ASN A 195 -28.52 26.84 0.59
C ASN A 195 -27.20 26.06 0.78
N GLY A 196 -27.12 24.85 0.22
CA GLY A 196 -25.96 23.96 0.37
C GLY A 196 -25.96 23.14 1.67
N ALA A 197 -27.06 23.11 2.44
CA ALA A 197 -27.25 22.23 3.58
C ALA A 197 -28.23 21.10 3.26
N GLY A 198 -28.32 20.09 4.13
CA GLY A 198 -29.35 19.04 4.05
C GLY A 198 -30.77 19.54 4.30
N ASN A 199 -30.96 20.81 4.67
CA ASN A 199 -32.24 21.50 4.72
C ASN A 199 -32.17 22.82 3.96
N VAL A 200 -33.13 23.08 3.09
CA VAL A 200 -33.24 24.32 2.32
C VAL A 200 -34.67 24.81 2.37
N THR A 201 -34.87 26.09 2.67
CA THR A 201 -36.19 26.71 2.61
C THR A 201 -36.23 27.76 1.51
N LEU A 202 -37.22 27.65 0.62
CA LEU A 202 -37.58 28.65 -0.38
C LEU A 202 -38.75 29.48 0.16
N GLU A 203 -38.65 30.80 0.09
CA GLU A 203 -39.72 31.74 0.47
C GLU A 203 -40.00 32.69 -0.71
N GLY A 204 -41.25 32.81 -1.15
CA GLY A 204 -41.64 33.65 -2.27
C GLY A 204 -43.06 33.41 -2.77
N SER A 205 -43.36 33.91 -3.97
CA SER A 205 -44.62 33.60 -4.65
C SER A 205 -44.62 32.16 -5.17
N MET A 206 -45.80 31.56 -5.35
CA MET A 206 -45.93 30.21 -5.88
C MET A 206 -45.28 30.08 -7.28
N ASP A 207 -45.49 31.05 -8.16
CA ASP A 207 -44.94 31.06 -9.51
C ASP A 207 -43.40 31.16 -9.50
N ASP A 208 -42.85 32.03 -8.65
CA ASP A 208 -41.39 32.20 -8.54
C ASP A 208 -40.71 30.97 -7.92
N ILE A 209 -41.34 30.36 -6.91
CA ILE A 209 -40.87 29.10 -6.31
C ILE A 209 -40.89 27.99 -7.36
N ASN A 210 -41.97 27.86 -8.13
CA ASN A 210 -42.05 26.87 -9.21
C ASN A 210 -41.00 27.14 -10.31
N ALA A 211 -40.69 28.40 -10.63
CA ALA A 211 -39.62 28.72 -11.57
C ALA A 211 -38.23 28.26 -11.05
N VAL A 212 -37.99 28.40 -9.74
CA VAL A 212 -36.77 27.89 -9.09
C VAL A 212 -36.73 26.37 -9.08
N LEU A 213 -37.80 25.69 -8.65
CA LEU A 213 -37.87 24.22 -8.64
C LEU A 213 -37.73 23.62 -10.05
N ASN A 214 -38.31 24.26 -11.07
CA ASN A 214 -38.16 23.87 -12.47
C ASN A 214 -36.72 24.05 -13.00
N SER A 215 -35.93 24.96 -12.40
CA SER A 215 -34.51 25.14 -12.74
C SER A 215 -33.62 24.02 -12.17
N GLY A 216 -34.19 23.18 -11.31
CA GLY A 216 -33.54 22.00 -10.73
C GLY A 216 -32.99 22.26 -9.33
N VAL A 217 -33.13 21.25 -8.47
CA VAL A 217 -32.51 21.20 -7.14
C VAL A 217 -31.34 20.22 -7.20
N SER A 218 -30.13 20.68 -6.94
CA SER A 218 -28.95 19.81 -6.95
C SER A 218 -28.81 19.09 -5.62
N TYR A 219 -28.89 17.77 -5.61
CA TYR A 219 -28.57 16.92 -4.48
C TYR A 219 -27.14 16.39 -4.62
N THR A 220 -26.35 16.48 -3.56
CA THR A 220 -25.05 15.80 -3.46
C THR A 220 -25.05 15.04 -2.15
N GLY A 221 -24.85 13.71 -2.20
CA GLY A 221 -24.76 12.88 -1.00
C GLY A 221 -23.62 13.31 -0.07
N ASP A 222 -23.63 12.83 1.16
CA ASP A 222 -22.44 12.91 2.01
C ASP A 222 -21.28 12.17 1.31
N GLU A 223 -20.04 12.56 1.62
CA GLU A 223 -18.83 11.91 1.09
C GLU A 223 -18.90 10.39 1.34
N ASN A 224 -18.74 9.60 0.28
CA ASN A 224 -18.77 8.14 0.29
C ASN A 224 -20.10 7.53 0.78
N TYR A 225 -21.22 8.26 0.66
CA TYR A 225 -22.52 7.74 1.04
C TYR A 225 -23.21 7.05 -0.13
N SER A 226 -23.35 5.73 -0.03
CA SER A 226 -24.23 4.93 -0.88
C SER A 226 -25.41 4.33 -0.10
N GLY A 227 -26.55 4.16 -0.78
CA GLY A 227 -27.76 3.60 -0.18
C GLY A 227 -29.02 4.47 -0.34
N LYS A 228 -29.95 4.33 0.60
CA LYS A 228 -31.27 4.99 0.53
C LYS A 228 -31.28 6.28 1.33
N ASP A 229 -31.57 7.41 0.69
CA ASP A 229 -31.94 8.67 1.36
C ASP A 229 -33.38 9.05 1.01
N GLU A 230 -33.94 10.07 1.67
CA GLU A 230 -35.32 10.52 1.49
C GLU A 230 -35.37 12.04 1.36
N LEU A 231 -35.80 12.53 0.18
CA LEU A 231 -36.19 13.93 0.02
C LEU A 231 -37.57 14.14 0.63
N THR A 232 -37.65 14.92 1.70
CA THR A 232 -38.90 15.42 2.26
C THR A 232 -39.14 16.86 1.78
N ILE A 233 -40.26 17.09 1.10
CA ILE A 233 -40.77 18.41 0.75
C ILE A 233 -41.94 18.77 1.67
N THR A 234 -41.85 19.90 2.37
CA THR A 234 -42.93 20.46 3.18
C THR A 234 -43.24 21.86 2.71
N THR A 235 -44.46 22.07 2.22
CA THR A 235 -44.94 23.36 1.74
C THR A 235 -45.92 23.93 2.74
N ASN A 236 -45.70 25.16 3.18
CA ASN A 236 -46.62 25.93 3.99
C ASN A 236 -47.14 27.09 3.16
N ASP A 237 -48.45 27.23 3.13
CA ASP A 237 -49.10 28.30 2.36
C ASP A 237 -48.95 29.67 3.06
N GLY A 238 -48.75 29.77 4.37
CA GLY A 238 -48.76 31.08 5.03
C GLY A 238 -50.16 31.64 5.31
N GLY A 239 -51.22 30.84 5.10
CA GLY A 239 -52.63 31.19 5.28
C GLY A 239 -53.20 31.95 4.08
N ASN A 240 -53.15 31.33 2.89
CA ASN A 240 -53.18 32.04 1.61
C ASN A 240 -54.51 32.55 1.11
N THR A 241 -55.65 32.12 1.65
CA THR A 241 -56.83 33.00 1.87
C THR A 241 -57.86 32.36 2.78
N GLY A 242 -58.81 33.16 3.27
CA GLY A 242 -59.93 32.65 4.03
C GLY A 242 -59.67 32.34 5.51
N SER A 243 -60.67 31.74 6.16
CA SER A 243 -60.53 31.26 7.53
C SER A 243 -59.81 29.91 7.57
N GLY A 244 -59.00 29.64 8.60
CA GLY A 244 -58.26 28.37 8.73
C GLY A 244 -56.80 28.53 9.14
N GLY A 245 -56.19 29.68 8.82
CA GLY A 245 -54.78 29.95 9.09
C GLY A 245 -53.86 29.08 8.21
N ASN A 246 -52.55 29.09 8.50
CA ASN A 246 -51.56 28.40 7.68
C ASN A 246 -51.82 26.89 7.63
N GLN A 247 -51.89 26.35 6.42
CA GLN A 247 -51.89 24.91 6.18
C GLN A 247 -50.58 24.47 5.52
N ALA A 248 -50.33 23.17 5.59
CA ALA A 248 -49.13 22.59 5.04
C ALA A 248 -49.37 21.21 4.45
N ALA A 249 -48.58 20.87 3.44
CA ALA A 249 -48.51 19.53 2.87
C ALA A 249 -47.07 19.02 2.88
N THR A 250 -46.92 17.73 3.20
CA THR A 250 -45.63 17.04 3.20
C THR A 250 -45.67 15.87 2.23
N SER A 251 -44.70 15.82 1.31
CA SER A 251 -44.47 14.66 0.44
C SER A 251 -43.05 14.15 0.62
N LYS A 252 -42.84 12.87 0.34
CA LYS A 252 -41.56 12.17 0.49
C LYS A 252 -41.22 11.45 -0.80
N VAL A 253 -39.95 11.50 -1.19
CA VAL A 253 -39.41 10.80 -2.36
C VAL A 253 -38.15 10.08 -1.95
N GLU A 254 -38.06 8.78 -2.28
CA GLU A 254 -36.85 8.00 -2.08
C GLU A 254 -35.76 8.44 -3.07
N ILE A 255 -34.55 8.69 -2.56
CA ILE A 255 -33.32 8.86 -3.32
C ILE A 255 -32.53 7.56 -3.20
N ASN A 256 -32.28 6.89 -4.32
CA ASN A 256 -31.39 5.74 -4.39
C ASN A 256 -30.02 6.23 -4.85
N VAL A 257 -29.07 6.29 -3.91
CA VAL A 257 -27.68 6.66 -4.18
C VAL A 257 -26.91 5.39 -4.54
N ALA A 258 -26.50 5.29 -5.79
CA ALA A 258 -25.72 4.19 -6.31
C ALA A 258 -24.27 4.32 -5.81
N PRO A 259 -23.67 3.21 -5.31
CA PRO A 259 -22.26 3.19 -4.99
C PRO A 259 -21.42 3.32 -6.27
N LYS A 260 -20.20 3.82 -6.13
CA LYS A 260 -19.28 4.08 -7.21
C LYS A 260 -17.84 3.93 -6.71
N ALA A 261 -17.19 2.88 -7.19
CA ALA A 261 -15.81 2.59 -6.83
C ALA A 261 -14.84 3.77 -7.09
N ASP A 262 -14.06 4.09 -6.08
CA ASP A 262 -12.97 5.06 -6.08
C ASP A 262 -11.63 4.39 -6.34
N ALA A 263 -10.76 5.03 -7.13
CA ALA A 263 -9.46 4.45 -7.46
C ALA A 263 -8.56 4.36 -6.21
N PRO A 264 -8.14 3.15 -5.79
CA PRO A 264 -7.25 3.01 -4.65
C PRO A 264 -5.83 3.47 -4.99
N SER A 265 -4.98 3.55 -3.97
CA SER A 265 -3.55 3.80 -4.14
C SER A 265 -2.74 2.52 -3.98
N LEU A 266 -1.71 2.38 -4.82
CA LEU A 266 -0.72 1.30 -4.75
C LEU A 266 0.67 1.92 -4.88
N SER A 267 1.55 1.59 -3.96
CA SER A 267 2.94 2.04 -3.95
C SER A 267 3.87 0.96 -3.43
N ILE A 268 5.16 1.07 -3.77
CA ILE A 268 6.22 0.31 -3.13
C ILE A 268 6.84 1.19 -2.04
N SER A 269 7.04 0.64 -0.84
CA SER A 269 7.75 1.33 0.22
C SER A 269 9.20 1.62 -0.20
N PRO A 270 9.67 2.88 -0.08
CA PRO A 270 11.08 3.20 -0.36
C PRO A 270 12.04 2.61 0.68
N GLU A 271 11.54 2.10 1.81
CA GLU A 271 12.34 1.45 2.86
C GLU A 271 12.49 -0.07 2.63
N HIS A 272 11.92 -0.64 1.56
CA HIS A 272 11.96 -2.07 1.27
C HIS A 272 12.66 -2.36 -0.07
N LEU A 273 13.21 -3.57 -0.16
CA LEU A 273 14.28 -3.99 -1.07
C LEU A 273 13.88 -4.17 -2.55
N GLN A 274 12.61 -3.95 -2.91
CA GLN A 274 12.11 -4.18 -4.27
C GLN A 274 11.90 -2.89 -5.06
N THR A 275 12.99 -2.18 -5.35
CA THR A 275 12.89 -0.83 -5.94
C THR A 275 13.01 -0.77 -7.47
N ALA A 276 13.32 -1.88 -8.19
CA ALA A 276 13.40 -1.86 -9.66
C ALA A 276 13.17 -3.20 -10.40
N ALA A 277 13.99 -4.23 -10.18
CA ALA A 277 13.91 -5.53 -10.86
C ALA A 277 14.37 -6.69 -9.96
N ILE A 278 13.90 -7.90 -10.27
CA ILE A 278 14.20 -9.15 -9.54
C ILE A 278 14.84 -10.13 -10.52
N ARG A 279 15.87 -10.83 -10.07
CA ARG A 279 16.44 -11.97 -10.78
C ARG A 279 16.42 -13.21 -9.91
N SER A 280 16.14 -14.36 -10.52
CA SER A 280 16.07 -15.63 -9.78
C SER A 280 16.40 -16.83 -10.63
N SER A 281 16.60 -17.98 -9.99
CA SER A 281 16.62 -19.28 -10.66
C SER A 281 15.21 -19.87 -10.84
N VAL A 282 15.07 -20.78 -11.82
CA VAL A 282 13.82 -21.54 -12.03
C VAL A 282 13.46 -22.36 -10.79
N GLY A 283 12.21 -22.23 -10.34
CA GLY A 283 11.66 -22.96 -9.19
C GLY A 283 11.71 -22.18 -7.87
N THR A 284 12.36 -21.02 -7.86
CA THR A 284 12.46 -20.14 -6.71
C THR A 284 11.14 -19.44 -6.40
N MET A 285 10.80 -19.36 -5.11
CA MET A 285 9.67 -18.54 -4.66
C MET A 285 10.13 -17.09 -4.55
N LEU A 286 9.55 -16.23 -5.39
CA LEU A 286 9.88 -14.81 -5.42
C LEU A 286 9.07 -14.07 -4.37
N PRO A 287 9.68 -13.50 -3.33
CA PRO A 287 8.96 -12.61 -2.44
C PRO A 287 8.49 -11.40 -3.22
N LEU A 288 7.36 -10.80 -2.84
CA LEU A 288 6.92 -9.48 -3.28
C LEU A 288 6.88 -8.55 -2.06
N ILE A 289 8.01 -7.90 -1.79
CA ILE A 289 8.28 -7.14 -0.59
C ILE A 289 7.88 -5.67 -0.79
N GLY A 290 7.28 -5.07 0.24
CA GLY A 290 7.07 -3.62 0.28
C GLY A 290 5.88 -3.12 -0.54
N LEU A 291 5.01 -3.99 -1.08
CA LEU A 291 3.76 -3.56 -1.67
C LEU A 291 2.81 -3.01 -0.61
N ILE A 292 2.38 -1.77 -0.80
CA ILE A 292 1.40 -1.09 0.06
C ILE A 292 0.20 -0.73 -0.79
N ALA A 293 -0.93 -1.40 -0.55
CA ALA A 293 -2.23 -1.06 -1.10
C ALA A 293 -3.05 -0.32 -0.03
N ALA A 294 -3.54 0.87 -0.36
CA ALA A 294 -4.40 1.64 0.54
C ALA A 294 -5.69 2.05 -0.18
N ALA A 295 -6.82 1.75 0.45
CA ALA A 295 -8.15 2.15 0.00
C ALA A 295 -8.27 3.67 -0.03
N SER A 296 -8.97 4.20 -1.04
CA SER A 296 -9.06 5.63 -1.30
C SER A 296 -9.92 6.38 -0.30
N ALA A 297 -11.10 5.88 0.13
CA ALA A 297 -11.84 6.53 1.21
C ALA A 297 -13.09 5.81 1.77
N ASP A 298 -13.67 4.77 1.15
CA ASP A 298 -14.92 4.17 1.65
C ASP A 298 -14.75 2.78 2.31
N ALA A 299 -15.49 2.55 3.39
CA ALA A 299 -15.60 1.27 4.08
C ALA A 299 -16.58 0.29 3.40
N SER A 300 -17.38 0.74 2.43
CA SER A 300 -18.30 -0.13 1.67
C SER A 300 -17.58 -0.93 0.56
N GLU A 301 -16.43 -0.44 0.10
CA GLU A 301 -15.58 -1.06 -0.90
C GLU A 301 -14.83 -2.30 -0.37
N THR A 302 -14.68 -3.31 -1.24
CA THR A 302 -13.71 -4.39 -1.01
C THR A 302 -12.41 -4.09 -1.75
N LEU A 303 -11.29 -4.04 -1.03
CA LEU A 303 -9.96 -3.84 -1.60
C LEU A 303 -9.25 -5.17 -1.87
N THR A 304 -8.83 -5.37 -3.11
CA THR A 304 -7.98 -6.49 -3.53
C THR A 304 -6.72 -5.97 -4.26
N VAL A 305 -5.72 -6.84 -4.40
CA VAL A 305 -4.57 -6.62 -5.26
C VAL A 305 -4.60 -7.65 -6.37
N LYS A 306 -4.50 -7.17 -7.60
CA LYS A 306 -4.52 -8.00 -8.80
C LYS A 306 -3.15 -8.03 -9.44
N LEU A 307 -2.64 -9.23 -9.65
CA LEU A 307 -1.37 -9.50 -10.30
C LEU A 307 -1.66 -10.12 -11.67
N THR A 308 -0.98 -9.63 -12.70
CA THR A 308 -1.18 -10.07 -14.09
C THR A 308 0.15 -10.38 -14.76
N ASN A 309 0.09 -11.19 -15.82
CA ASN A 309 1.24 -11.69 -16.59
C ASN A 309 2.12 -12.70 -15.84
N LEU A 310 1.56 -13.50 -14.94
CA LEU A 310 2.30 -14.55 -14.22
C LEU A 310 2.54 -15.82 -15.08
N GLY A 311 1.91 -15.95 -16.25
CA GLY A 311 2.00 -17.17 -17.04
C GLY A 311 1.47 -18.39 -16.28
N SER A 312 2.34 -19.37 -16.02
CA SER A 312 2.08 -20.56 -15.18
C SER A 312 2.20 -20.30 -13.67
N GLY A 313 2.76 -19.15 -13.29
CA GLY A 313 3.06 -18.81 -11.90
C GLY A 313 1.84 -18.69 -11.00
N GLN A 314 2.04 -18.99 -9.73
CA GLN A 314 1.03 -18.99 -8.68
C GLN A 314 1.36 -17.97 -7.60
N VAL A 315 0.33 -17.38 -7.01
CA VAL A 315 0.48 -16.50 -5.85
C VAL A 315 0.31 -17.31 -4.57
N VAL A 316 1.31 -17.24 -3.69
CA VAL A 316 1.41 -18.07 -2.48
C VAL A 316 1.82 -17.24 -1.25
N ASP A 317 1.63 -17.77 -0.04
CA ASP A 317 2.29 -17.26 1.17
C ASP A 317 3.76 -17.71 1.25
N LYS A 318 4.47 -17.22 2.26
CA LYS A 318 5.84 -17.64 2.60
C LYS A 318 6.01 -19.15 2.80
N ASP A 319 4.94 -19.87 3.16
CA ASP A 319 4.96 -21.32 3.38
C ASP A 319 4.63 -22.09 2.09
N GLY A 320 4.43 -21.38 0.97
CA GLY A 320 4.12 -21.94 -0.35
C GLY A 320 2.65 -22.34 -0.55
N ASN A 321 1.74 -21.97 0.36
CA ASN A 321 0.31 -22.21 0.21
C ASN A 321 -0.32 -21.16 -0.70
N VAL A 322 -1.17 -21.58 -1.63
CA VAL A 322 -1.85 -20.68 -2.56
C VAL A 322 -2.71 -19.65 -1.82
N ILE A 323 -2.48 -18.38 -2.14
CA ILE A 323 -3.25 -17.23 -1.65
C ILE A 323 -4.04 -16.61 -2.80
N GLY A 324 -5.25 -16.17 -2.48
CA GLY A 324 -6.10 -15.47 -3.42
C GLY A 324 -6.79 -16.40 -4.41
N LYS A 325 -7.27 -15.82 -5.49
CA LYS A 325 -8.10 -16.46 -6.50
C LYS A 325 -7.40 -16.40 -7.85
N ASP A 326 -7.17 -17.57 -8.43
CA ASP A 326 -6.74 -17.71 -9.82
C ASP A 326 -7.89 -17.34 -10.76
N LEU A 327 -7.68 -16.31 -11.58
CA LEU A 327 -8.61 -15.84 -12.61
C LEU A 327 -8.29 -16.43 -13.99
N GLY A 328 -7.24 -17.24 -14.10
CA GLY A 328 -6.76 -17.88 -15.32
C GLY A 328 -5.86 -16.98 -16.18
N ASN A 329 -5.05 -17.62 -17.02
CA ASN A 329 -4.08 -16.98 -17.92
C ASN A 329 -3.05 -16.10 -17.19
N GLY A 330 -2.58 -16.52 -16.02
CA GLY A 330 -1.59 -15.79 -15.23
C GLY A 330 -2.14 -14.53 -14.55
N ASN A 331 -3.44 -14.47 -14.30
CA ASN A 331 -4.09 -13.39 -13.57
C ASN A 331 -4.57 -13.90 -12.20
N TRP A 332 -4.20 -13.18 -11.14
CA TRP A 332 -4.50 -13.53 -9.77
C TRP A 332 -5.10 -12.33 -9.04
N GLU A 333 -6.02 -12.60 -8.11
CA GLU A 333 -6.64 -11.60 -7.24
C GLU A 333 -6.46 -12.01 -5.78
N VAL A 334 -5.87 -11.11 -4.99
CA VAL A 334 -5.48 -11.36 -3.60
C VAL A 334 -6.19 -10.36 -2.68
N PRO A 335 -6.75 -10.80 -1.55
CA PRO A 335 -7.26 -9.87 -0.53
C PRO A 335 -6.17 -8.91 -0.04
N ALA A 336 -6.48 -7.61 0.09
CA ALA A 336 -5.48 -6.61 0.45
C ALA A 336 -4.83 -6.85 1.84
N ASP A 337 -5.53 -7.50 2.77
CA ASP A 337 -5.01 -7.89 4.08
C ASP A 337 -4.01 -9.06 4.05
N LYS A 338 -3.76 -9.63 2.87
CA LYS A 338 -2.82 -10.73 2.60
C LYS A 338 -1.67 -10.34 1.67
N VAL A 339 -1.52 -9.04 1.40
CA VAL A 339 -0.44 -8.53 0.53
C VAL A 339 0.91 -8.58 1.24
N ASP A 340 0.92 -8.45 2.57
CA ASP A 340 2.13 -8.62 3.36
C ASP A 340 2.57 -10.10 3.36
N GLY A 341 3.82 -10.35 2.98
CA GLY A 341 4.38 -11.71 2.84
C GLY A 341 3.90 -12.50 1.62
N LEU A 342 3.56 -11.81 0.53
CA LEU A 342 3.17 -12.44 -0.73
C LEU A 342 4.39 -12.98 -1.50
N TYR A 343 4.24 -14.14 -2.11
CA TYR A 343 5.25 -14.74 -2.97
C TYR A 343 4.64 -15.15 -4.32
N ILE A 344 5.49 -15.18 -5.36
CA ILE A 344 5.17 -15.80 -6.64
C ILE A 344 6.00 -17.06 -6.79
N LYS A 345 5.34 -18.17 -7.07
CA LYS A 345 5.96 -19.48 -7.23
C LYS A 345 5.77 -20.01 -8.66
N ASP A 346 6.71 -20.83 -9.11
CA ASP A 346 6.65 -21.57 -10.38
C ASP A 346 6.53 -20.67 -11.62
N LEU A 347 7.22 -19.52 -11.62
CA LEU A 347 7.41 -18.74 -12.85
C LEU A 347 8.29 -19.51 -13.84
N ASP A 348 7.86 -19.54 -15.11
CA ASP A 348 8.64 -20.15 -16.19
C ASP A 348 9.97 -19.40 -16.41
N GLN A 349 10.97 -20.08 -16.97
CA GLN A 349 12.23 -19.45 -17.38
C GLN A 349 11.98 -18.27 -18.35
N GLY A 350 12.70 -17.16 -18.16
CA GLY A 350 12.69 -16.01 -19.07
C GLY A 350 12.41 -14.68 -18.37
N THR A 351 12.15 -13.64 -19.17
CA THR A 351 11.83 -12.29 -18.66
C THR A 351 10.32 -12.10 -18.57
N HIS A 352 9.86 -11.62 -17.41
CA HIS A 352 8.48 -11.31 -17.10
C HIS A 352 8.33 -9.85 -16.67
N SER A 353 7.20 -9.25 -17.01
CA SER A 353 6.80 -7.94 -16.51
C SER A 353 5.45 -8.07 -15.84
N ILE A 354 5.52 -8.24 -14.52
CA ILE A 354 4.38 -8.52 -13.65
C ILE A 354 3.73 -7.18 -13.34
N ASN A 355 2.49 -7.01 -13.78
CA ASN A 355 1.74 -5.80 -13.54
C ASN A 355 0.82 -6.00 -12.34
N VAL A 356 1.00 -5.16 -11.32
CA VAL A 356 0.25 -5.19 -10.07
C VAL A 356 -0.59 -3.92 -9.96
N VAL A 357 -1.88 -4.09 -9.68
CA VAL A 357 -2.83 -2.99 -9.42
C VAL A 357 -3.62 -3.28 -8.15
N ALA A 358 -3.90 -2.26 -7.35
CA ALA A 358 -4.93 -2.34 -6.33
C ALA A 358 -6.29 -2.11 -6.99
N VAL A 359 -7.31 -2.86 -6.56
CA VAL A 359 -8.66 -2.81 -7.11
C VAL A 359 -9.64 -2.59 -5.96
N SER A 360 -10.42 -1.51 -6.02
CA SER A 360 -11.60 -1.33 -5.19
C SER A 360 -12.80 -1.89 -5.96
N THR A 361 -13.66 -2.65 -5.30
CA THR A 361 -14.86 -3.21 -5.90
C THR A 361 -16.06 -2.95 -5.02
N GLU A 362 -17.13 -2.48 -5.65
CA GLU A 362 -18.40 -2.20 -5.02
C GLU A 362 -19.33 -3.41 -4.92
N SER A 363 -20.34 -3.29 -4.06
CA SER A 363 -21.35 -4.33 -3.88
C SER A 363 -22.16 -4.63 -5.15
N ASP A 364 -22.22 -3.70 -6.09
CA ASP A 364 -22.87 -3.85 -7.40
C ASP A 364 -21.95 -4.43 -8.49
N GLY A 365 -20.66 -4.61 -8.17
CA GLY A 365 -19.61 -5.14 -9.05
C GLY A 365 -18.92 -4.09 -9.91
N SER A 366 -19.23 -2.80 -9.76
CA SER A 366 -18.40 -1.73 -10.31
C SER A 366 -17.03 -1.71 -9.62
N TYR A 367 -15.98 -1.28 -10.32
CA TYR A 367 -14.61 -1.31 -9.80
C TYR A 367 -13.77 -0.16 -10.34
N ALA A 368 -12.73 0.20 -9.58
CA ALA A 368 -11.69 1.13 -9.99
C ALA A 368 -10.30 0.54 -9.69
N GLU A 369 -9.33 0.82 -10.55
CA GLU A 369 -7.96 0.32 -10.43
C GLU A 369 -7.00 1.48 -10.10
N SER A 370 -5.97 1.20 -9.30
CA SER A 370 -4.86 2.12 -9.06
C SER A 370 -4.00 2.32 -10.32
N ALA A 371 -3.06 3.27 -10.26
CA ALA A 371 -1.93 3.24 -11.18
C ALA A 371 -1.15 1.91 -11.02
N PRO A 372 -0.63 1.32 -12.12
CA PRO A 372 0.06 0.05 -12.07
C PRO A 372 1.48 0.20 -11.52
N VAL A 373 1.90 -0.80 -10.75
CA VAL A 373 3.29 -1.06 -10.39
C VAL A 373 3.78 -2.23 -11.23
N ASN A 374 4.85 -2.00 -12.00
CA ASN A 374 5.45 -3.06 -12.83
C ASN A 374 6.67 -3.61 -12.12
N ILE A 375 6.68 -4.93 -11.89
CA ILE A 375 7.80 -5.67 -11.32
C ILE A 375 8.42 -6.48 -12.46
N ASN A 376 9.65 -6.14 -12.81
CA ASN A 376 10.38 -6.87 -13.84
C ASN A 376 11.11 -8.03 -13.18
N VAL A 377 10.95 -9.22 -13.74
CA VAL A 377 11.55 -10.45 -13.21
C VAL A 377 12.31 -11.15 -14.32
N VAL A 378 13.53 -11.59 -14.04
CA VAL A 378 14.26 -12.51 -14.91
C VAL A 378 14.47 -13.84 -14.18
N VAL A 379 14.02 -14.93 -14.79
CA VAL A 379 14.14 -16.28 -14.26
C VAL A 379 15.14 -17.07 -15.12
N ASP A 380 16.28 -17.41 -14.53
CA ASP A 380 17.40 -18.10 -15.17
C ASP A 380 17.35 -19.62 -14.91
N ASP A 381 17.74 -20.42 -15.92
CA ASP A 381 17.98 -21.85 -15.74
C ASP A 381 19.45 -22.06 -15.44
N LEU A 382 19.77 -22.43 -14.19
CA LEU A 382 21.14 -22.64 -13.70
C LEU A 382 21.93 -23.63 -14.55
N SER A 383 21.27 -24.62 -15.15
CA SER A 383 21.93 -25.59 -16.03
C SER A 383 22.43 -24.96 -17.35
N GLN A 384 21.89 -23.80 -17.72
CA GLN A 384 22.26 -23.03 -18.91
C GLN A 384 23.21 -21.87 -18.59
N THR A 385 23.27 -21.43 -17.33
CA THR A 385 24.12 -20.33 -16.89
C THR A 385 25.38 -20.78 -16.15
N ASN A 386 25.65 -22.09 -16.09
CA ASN A 386 26.72 -22.68 -15.27
C ASN A 386 26.59 -22.31 -13.78
N ASN A 387 25.37 -22.40 -13.26
CA ASN A 387 25.01 -22.05 -11.87
C ASN A 387 25.29 -20.58 -11.52
N VAL A 388 25.16 -19.68 -12.48
CA VAL A 388 25.37 -18.25 -12.24
C VAL A 388 24.07 -17.48 -12.41
N ILE A 389 23.81 -16.58 -11.49
CA ILE A 389 22.71 -15.62 -11.54
C ILE A 389 23.34 -14.22 -11.54
N GLY A 390 23.02 -13.39 -12.54
CA GLY A 390 23.46 -11.99 -12.58
C GLY A 390 24.72 -11.65 -13.40
N ASN A 391 25.40 -12.62 -14.04
CA ASN A 391 26.63 -12.37 -14.82
C ASN A 391 26.43 -11.75 -16.23
N ASN A 392 25.25 -11.18 -16.54
CA ASN A 392 25.00 -10.48 -17.81
C ASN A 392 25.00 -8.96 -17.55
N SER A 393 25.66 -8.19 -18.43
CA SER A 393 26.04 -6.76 -18.31
C SER A 393 24.93 -5.70 -18.11
N ASN A 394 23.86 -6.03 -17.40
CA ASN A 394 22.68 -5.19 -17.22
C ASN A 394 22.03 -5.42 -15.84
N VAL A 395 22.81 -5.89 -14.85
CA VAL A 395 22.36 -6.14 -13.46
C VAL A 395 22.38 -4.91 -12.56
N ASP A 396 22.96 -3.79 -13.01
CA ASP A 396 23.01 -2.49 -12.30
C ASP A 396 21.62 -1.87 -11.97
N GLY A 397 20.52 -2.60 -12.21
CA GLY A 397 19.17 -2.25 -11.76
C GLY A 397 18.34 -3.44 -11.27
N ASP A 398 18.96 -4.62 -11.06
CA ASP A 398 18.35 -5.80 -10.44
C ASP A 398 18.63 -5.74 -8.92
N ASN A 399 17.69 -5.25 -8.12
CA ASN A 399 17.93 -4.98 -6.69
C ASN A 399 17.67 -6.20 -5.77
N LEU A 400 17.17 -7.30 -6.33
CA LEU A 400 16.96 -8.57 -5.63
C LEU A 400 17.37 -9.74 -6.51
N ILE A 401 18.35 -10.50 -6.05
CA ILE A 401 18.87 -11.70 -6.67
C ILE A 401 18.65 -12.86 -5.70
N ILE A 402 17.90 -13.88 -6.13
CA ILE A 402 17.49 -14.96 -5.23
C ILE A 402 17.56 -16.33 -5.90
N ASP A 403 18.21 -17.28 -5.25
CA ASP A 403 18.16 -18.70 -5.60
C ASP A 403 17.32 -19.48 -4.56
N SER A 404 17.25 -20.80 -4.69
CA SER A 404 16.40 -21.69 -3.92
C SER A 404 17.19 -22.79 -3.25
N THR A 405 17.71 -23.77 -3.99
CA THR A 405 18.20 -25.03 -3.41
C THR A 405 19.46 -25.58 -4.06
N ALA A 406 19.90 -24.97 -5.16
CA ALA A 406 21.11 -25.38 -5.84
C ALA A 406 22.24 -24.47 -5.40
N ALA A 407 23.46 -24.99 -5.40
CA ALA A 407 24.65 -24.15 -5.29
C ALA A 407 24.76 -23.24 -6.52
N ALA A 408 24.86 -21.94 -6.31
CA ALA A 408 24.97 -20.92 -7.33
C ALA A 408 25.93 -19.79 -6.95
N THR A 409 26.34 -19.03 -7.96
CA THR A 409 27.05 -17.77 -7.78
C THR A 409 26.13 -16.63 -8.18
N LEU A 410 25.85 -15.75 -7.21
CA LEU A 410 24.95 -14.61 -7.32
C LEU A 410 25.78 -13.33 -7.42
N TYR A 411 25.46 -12.49 -8.41
CA TYR A 411 26.06 -11.17 -8.61
C TYR A 411 24.98 -10.08 -8.50
N GLY A 412 25.15 -9.12 -7.58
CA GLY A 412 24.31 -7.92 -7.48
C GLY A 412 24.66 -6.89 -8.56
N GLY A 413 25.90 -6.39 -8.54
CA GLY A 413 26.39 -5.45 -9.53
C GLY A 413 26.61 -4.06 -8.93
N ASP A 414 26.29 -3.00 -9.68
CA ASP A 414 26.29 -1.64 -9.12
C ASP A 414 24.91 -1.34 -8.52
N GLY A 415 24.83 -0.88 -7.27
CA GLY A 415 23.57 -0.57 -6.59
C GLY A 415 23.54 -1.09 -5.17
N ASP A 416 22.49 -0.74 -4.42
CA ASP A 416 22.25 -1.35 -3.11
C ASP A 416 21.37 -2.59 -3.33
N ASP A 417 22.00 -3.76 -3.35
CA ASP A 417 21.39 -5.01 -3.79
C ASP A 417 21.04 -5.95 -2.63
N VAL A 418 20.17 -6.92 -2.91
CA VAL A 418 19.84 -8.00 -1.98
C VAL A 418 20.08 -9.33 -2.62
N LEU A 419 20.96 -10.12 -2.02
CA LEU A 419 21.31 -11.46 -2.48
C LEU A 419 20.82 -12.48 -1.46
N VAL A 420 20.21 -13.55 -1.95
CA VAL A 420 19.68 -14.66 -1.15
C VAL A 420 20.08 -15.99 -1.81
N GLY A 421 21.03 -16.71 -1.21
CA GLY A 421 21.58 -17.97 -1.75
C GLY A 421 20.57 -19.13 -1.69
N GLY A 422 19.90 -19.32 -0.56
CA GLY A 422 18.86 -20.33 -0.41
C GLY A 422 19.32 -21.51 0.45
N LEU A 423 19.29 -22.73 -0.08
CA LEU A 423 19.72 -23.95 0.62
C LEU A 423 21.02 -24.56 0.04
N GLY A 424 21.68 -23.80 -0.83
CA GLY A 424 22.84 -24.22 -1.61
C GLY A 424 24.14 -24.03 -0.83
N SER A 425 25.26 -24.29 -1.49
CA SER A 425 26.56 -23.77 -1.05
C SER A 425 26.89 -22.68 -2.05
N ASP A 426 26.57 -21.46 -1.67
CA ASP A 426 26.43 -20.35 -2.59
C ASP A 426 27.63 -19.40 -2.52
N ILE A 427 27.88 -18.69 -3.62
CA ILE A 427 28.87 -17.61 -3.68
C ILE A 427 28.09 -16.32 -3.91
N LEU A 428 28.13 -15.41 -2.96
CA LEU A 428 27.43 -14.13 -3.03
C LEU A 428 28.43 -13.01 -3.26
N VAL A 429 28.28 -12.30 -4.38
CA VAL A 429 29.07 -11.11 -4.73
C VAL A 429 28.11 -9.94 -4.82
N GLY A 430 28.05 -9.13 -3.76
CA GLY A 430 27.18 -7.95 -3.69
C GLY A 430 27.48 -6.98 -4.83
N GLY A 431 28.73 -6.52 -4.89
CA GLY A 431 29.16 -5.55 -5.89
C GLY A 431 29.38 -4.19 -5.24
N ALA A 432 29.19 -3.12 -6.02
CA ALA A 432 29.40 -1.75 -5.56
C ALA A 432 28.11 -1.16 -4.99
N GLY A 433 28.07 -0.86 -3.70
CA GLY A 433 26.93 -0.23 -3.04
C GLY A 433 26.85 -0.65 -1.58
N ASP A 434 25.72 -0.42 -0.94
CA ASP A 434 25.44 -0.95 0.40
C ASP A 434 24.53 -2.18 0.29
N ASP A 435 25.11 -3.39 0.30
CA ASP A 435 24.38 -4.62 -0.01
C ASP A 435 23.84 -5.37 1.22
N ILE A 436 22.80 -6.18 1.02
CA ILE A 436 22.26 -7.10 2.02
C ILE A 436 22.35 -8.54 1.52
N LEU A 437 23.13 -9.36 2.21
CA LEU A 437 23.47 -10.72 1.81
C LEU A 437 22.86 -11.73 2.80
N TRP A 438 22.19 -12.73 2.26
CA TRP A 438 21.68 -13.90 2.98
C TRP A 438 22.29 -15.14 2.33
N GLY A 439 23.11 -15.89 3.06
CA GLY A 439 23.59 -17.19 2.59
C GLY A 439 22.40 -18.15 2.43
N GLY A 440 21.55 -18.18 3.45
CA GLY A 440 20.36 -19.01 3.52
C GLY A 440 19.10 -18.42 2.88
N GLU A 441 17.94 -18.84 3.42
CA GLU A 441 16.64 -18.27 3.06
C GLU A 441 16.45 -16.83 3.58
N LEU A 442 15.80 -15.97 2.79
CA LEU A 442 15.49 -14.59 3.18
C LEU A 442 14.73 -14.52 4.52
N GLY A 443 15.31 -13.86 5.52
CA GLY A 443 14.72 -13.74 6.85
C GLY A 443 14.98 -14.93 7.79
N GLY A 444 15.83 -15.89 7.38
CA GLY A 444 16.24 -17.07 8.14
C GLY A 444 17.32 -16.83 9.20
N HIS A 445 18.07 -17.88 9.56
CA HIS A 445 19.18 -17.85 10.53
C HIS A 445 20.33 -18.76 10.07
N GLY A 446 20.55 -18.86 8.76
CA GLY A 446 21.44 -19.84 8.13
C GLY A 446 20.71 -21.14 7.75
N ASP A 447 21.34 -21.94 6.90
CA ASP A 447 20.82 -23.19 6.35
C ASP A 447 21.66 -24.43 6.74
N GLY A 448 22.80 -24.22 7.41
CA GLY A 448 23.77 -25.22 7.84
C GLY A 448 24.72 -25.70 6.75
N VAL A 449 24.78 -24.99 5.62
CA VAL A 449 25.66 -25.26 4.48
C VAL A 449 26.67 -24.11 4.34
N LYS A 450 27.88 -24.42 3.85
CA LYS A 450 28.91 -23.39 3.67
C LYS A 450 28.53 -22.44 2.55
N ASP A 451 28.34 -21.17 2.89
CA ASP A 451 28.27 -20.08 1.92
C ASP A 451 29.56 -19.25 1.90
N THR A 452 29.86 -18.67 0.73
CA THR A 452 31.00 -17.80 0.53
C THR A 452 30.54 -16.40 0.14
N PHE A 453 30.74 -15.45 1.04
CA PHE A 453 30.53 -14.04 0.77
C PHE A 453 31.82 -13.48 0.18
N LEU A 454 31.82 -13.24 -1.13
CA LEU A 454 33.03 -12.94 -1.90
C LEU A 454 33.09 -11.45 -2.23
N TRP A 455 34.12 -10.79 -1.71
CA TRP A 455 34.48 -9.44 -2.11
C TRP A 455 35.50 -9.44 -3.24
N THR A 456 35.33 -8.46 -4.12
CA THR A 456 36.20 -8.08 -5.21
C THR A 456 36.62 -6.62 -5.08
N ALA A 457 37.63 -6.20 -5.83
CA ALA A 457 38.12 -4.82 -5.76
C ALA A 457 37.09 -3.76 -6.20
N SER A 458 36.02 -4.13 -6.92
CA SER A 458 34.94 -3.20 -7.31
C SER A 458 34.01 -2.86 -6.16
N ASP A 459 33.95 -3.68 -5.13
CA ASP A 459 32.95 -3.55 -4.06
C ASP A 459 33.31 -2.42 -3.10
N PHE A 460 34.61 -2.13 -2.97
CA PHE A 460 35.10 -1.11 -2.07
C PHE A 460 34.63 0.29 -2.48
N GLY A 461 34.01 0.98 -1.53
CA GLY A 461 33.68 2.39 -1.63
C GLY A 461 34.91 3.30 -1.62
N THR A 462 34.70 4.56 -1.27
CA THR A 462 35.77 5.56 -1.19
C THR A 462 36.06 5.95 0.26
N ALA A 463 37.23 6.53 0.52
CA ALA A 463 37.55 7.00 1.88
C ALA A 463 36.57 8.06 2.43
N ASP A 464 35.84 8.78 1.56
CA ASP A 464 34.84 9.78 1.94
C ASP A 464 33.41 9.20 2.00
N ALA A 465 33.19 8.05 1.38
CA ALA A 465 31.95 7.30 1.36
C ALA A 465 32.26 5.80 1.29
N PRO A 466 32.62 5.19 2.44
CA PRO A 466 32.88 3.75 2.50
C PRO A 466 31.58 3.00 2.24
N ALA A 467 31.64 1.93 1.44
CA ALA A 467 30.51 1.03 1.23
C ALA A 467 30.25 0.22 2.51
N THR A 468 28.99 -0.18 2.72
CA THR A 468 28.55 -0.91 3.92
C THR A 468 27.64 -2.06 3.55
N ASP A 469 28.20 -3.25 3.59
CA ASP A 469 27.48 -4.49 3.31
C ASP A 469 27.08 -5.18 4.61
N LYS A 470 25.94 -5.86 4.58
CA LYS A 470 25.41 -6.61 5.72
C LYS A 470 25.19 -8.06 5.34
N ILE A 471 25.85 -8.96 6.05
CA ILE A 471 25.51 -10.38 6.05
C ILE A 471 24.53 -10.61 7.18
N MET A 472 23.34 -11.11 6.87
CA MET A 472 22.23 -11.15 7.80
C MET A 472 22.11 -12.46 8.59
N ASP A 473 22.78 -13.52 8.14
CA ASP A 473 22.61 -14.86 8.69
C ASP A 473 23.90 -15.69 8.74
N PHE A 474 25.06 -15.02 8.83
CA PHE A 474 26.38 -15.67 8.86
C PHE A 474 26.50 -16.78 9.93
N GLU A 475 26.79 -17.99 9.49
CA GLU A 475 26.98 -19.17 10.33
C GLU A 475 28.45 -19.38 10.71
N VAL A 476 28.78 -19.04 11.95
CA VAL A 476 30.16 -19.14 12.47
C VAL A 476 30.70 -20.57 12.37
N GLY A 477 31.86 -20.72 11.71
CA GLY A 477 32.53 -22.00 11.50
C GLY A 477 31.94 -22.85 10.37
N ILE A 478 30.98 -22.30 9.60
CA ILE A 478 30.42 -22.90 8.40
C ILE A 478 30.68 -21.97 7.22
N ASP A 479 30.29 -20.71 7.34
CA ASP A 479 30.40 -19.70 6.29
C ASP A 479 31.77 -19.04 6.24
N THR A 480 32.09 -18.49 5.06
CA THR A 480 33.36 -17.83 4.78
C THR A 480 33.14 -16.46 4.16
N ILE A 481 33.87 -15.47 4.67
CA ILE A 481 34.08 -14.18 4.02
C ILE A 481 35.38 -14.26 3.22
N SER A 482 35.32 -14.11 1.90
CA SER A 482 36.52 -14.13 1.05
C SER A 482 36.87 -12.73 0.57
N LEU A 483 38.06 -12.24 0.91
CA LEU A 483 38.59 -10.96 0.46
C LEU A 483 39.77 -11.12 -0.53
N GLY A 484 40.06 -12.35 -0.96
CA GLY A 484 41.24 -12.68 -1.76
C GLY A 484 41.31 -11.93 -3.10
N ASP A 485 40.16 -11.65 -3.71
CA ASP A 485 40.06 -10.91 -4.97
C ASP A 485 39.95 -9.38 -4.77
N ALA A 486 39.86 -8.91 -3.52
CA ALA A 486 39.66 -7.51 -3.17
C ALA A 486 40.89 -6.86 -2.52
N LEU A 487 41.56 -7.56 -1.61
CA LEU A 487 42.68 -7.01 -0.84
C LEU A 487 44.02 -7.35 -1.49
N ASP A 488 44.79 -6.34 -1.92
CA ASP A 488 46.19 -6.56 -2.32
C ASP A 488 47.03 -6.88 -1.08
N THR A 489 47.60 -8.08 -1.05
CA THR A 489 48.37 -8.61 0.08
C THR A 489 49.88 -8.49 -0.11
N LYS A 490 50.36 -7.93 -1.22
CA LYS A 490 51.80 -7.80 -1.51
C LYS A 490 52.58 -6.99 -0.48
N ASP A 491 51.92 -5.99 0.11
CA ASP A 491 52.52 -5.11 1.12
C ASP A 491 52.31 -5.65 2.56
N ILE A 492 51.69 -6.82 2.72
CA ILE A 492 51.45 -7.45 4.02
C ILE A 492 52.62 -8.38 4.33
N HIS A 493 53.60 -7.85 5.07
CA HIS A 493 54.80 -8.58 5.46
C HIS A 493 54.72 -9.19 6.86
N SER A 494 53.69 -8.83 7.63
CA SER A 494 53.47 -9.31 8.99
C SER A 494 51.98 -9.27 9.36
N LEU A 495 51.59 -10.04 10.38
CA LEU A 495 50.25 -9.96 10.96
C LEU A 495 49.92 -8.57 11.53
N ALA A 496 50.95 -7.77 11.88
CA ALA A 496 50.76 -6.38 12.30
C ALA A 496 50.36 -5.47 11.13
N ASP A 497 50.91 -5.70 9.93
CA ASP A 497 50.52 -4.97 8.71
C ASP A 497 49.09 -5.30 8.33
N LEU A 498 48.71 -6.58 8.39
CA LEU A 498 47.33 -7.03 8.17
C LEU A 498 46.36 -6.38 9.15
N ASN A 499 46.75 -6.26 10.43
CA ASN A 499 45.94 -5.62 11.46
C ASN A 499 45.76 -4.09 11.25
N ASN A 500 46.60 -3.44 10.45
CA ASN A 500 46.37 -2.06 10.03
C ASN A 500 45.34 -1.97 8.89
N ARG A 501 45.17 -3.05 8.12
CA ARG A 501 44.21 -3.16 7.03
C ARG A 501 42.83 -3.59 7.49
N LEU A 502 42.76 -4.51 8.45
CA LEU A 502 41.52 -5.08 8.96
C LEU A 502 41.33 -4.73 10.43
N ASN A 503 40.19 -4.13 10.76
CA ASN A 503 39.81 -3.81 12.13
C ASN A 503 38.46 -4.43 12.48
N ILE A 504 38.43 -5.28 13.51
CA ILE A 504 37.25 -6.02 13.93
C ILE A 504 36.73 -5.47 15.26
N THR A 505 35.53 -4.92 15.22
CA THR A 505 34.85 -4.31 16.36
C THR A 505 33.44 -4.90 16.52
N GLU A 506 32.79 -4.60 17.64
CA GLU A 506 31.37 -4.94 17.82
C GLU A 506 30.60 -3.63 17.99
N GLN A 507 29.47 -3.52 17.31
CA GLN A 507 28.56 -2.39 17.39
C GLN A 507 27.13 -2.90 17.40
N ASP A 508 26.34 -2.44 18.37
CA ASP A 508 24.89 -2.68 18.45
C ASP A 508 24.47 -4.17 18.45
N GLY A 509 25.35 -5.08 18.89
CA GLY A 509 25.09 -6.52 18.91
C GLY A 509 25.49 -7.26 17.63
N SER A 510 26.17 -6.57 16.70
CA SER A 510 26.69 -7.10 15.45
C SER A 510 28.20 -6.89 15.36
N THR A 511 28.92 -7.80 14.73
CA THR A 511 30.35 -7.65 14.46
C THR A 511 30.56 -6.80 13.21
N LEU A 512 31.42 -5.79 13.32
CA LEU A 512 31.82 -4.90 12.24
C LEU A 512 33.28 -5.18 11.87
N ILE A 513 33.50 -5.59 10.63
CA ILE A 513 34.82 -5.76 10.02
C ILE A 513 35.04 -4.55 9.09
N GLN A 514 36.03 -3.71 9.43
CA GLN A 514 36.39 -2.56 8.62
C GLN A 514 37.64 -2.85 7.80
N ILE A 515 37.57 -2.57 6.50
CA ILE A 515 38.71 -2.71 5.59
C ILE A 515 39.22 -1.32 5.23
N SER A 516 40.51 -1.10 5.46
CA SER A 516 41.19 0.13 5.09
C SER A 516 42.02 -0.04 3.83
N ASN A 517 42.17 1.03 3.06
CA ASN A 517 43.13 1.11 1.97
C ASN A 517 44.56 1.35 2.49
N ASP A 518 45.54 1.44 1.58
CA ASP A 518 46.96 1.64 1.91
C ASP A 518 47.29 3.01 2.55
N GLN A 519 46.29 3.89 2.71
CA GLN A 519 46.39 5.18 3.39
C GLN A 519 45.73 5.18 4.77
N ASP A 520 45.44 3.99 5.31
CA ASP A 520 44.72 3.77 6.58
C ASP A 520 43.34 4.45 6.60
N LYS A 521 42.66 4.50 5.44
CA LYS A 521 41.29 4.99 5.33
C LYS A 521 40.35 3.83 5.10
N VAL A 522 39.32 3.75 5.95
CA VAL A 522 38.22 2.79 5.77
C VAL A 522 37.55 3.04 4.42
N VAL A 523 37.40 1.98 3.64
CA VAL A 523 36.74 1.98 2.33
C VAL A 523 35.58 0.98 2.27
N GLN A 524 35.57 0.00 3.18
CA GLN A 524 34.50 -0.99 3.31
C GLN A 524 34.17 -1.23 4.79
N ASN A 525 32.88 -1.38 5.07
CA ASN A 525 32.37 -1.96 6.29
C ASN A 525 31.61 -3.24 5.94
N ILE A 526 31.92 -4.34 6.61
CA ILE A 526 31.16 -5.59 6.54
C ILE A 526 30.55 -5.80 7.92
N ILE A 527 29.22 -5.88 7.98
CA ILE A 527 28.47 -6.09 9.22
C ILE A 527 27.92 -7.51 9.21
N LEU A 528 28.28 -8.30 10.21
CA LEU A 528 27.68 -9.60 10.50
C LEU A 528 26.51 -9.36 11.45
N ASP A 529 25.32 -9.18 10.90
CA ASP A 529 24.15 -8.74 11.67
C ASP A 529 23.72 -9.82 12.67
N GLY A 530 23.58 -9.43 13.94
CA GLY A 530 23.20 -10.35 15.01
C GLY A 530 24.28 -11.35 15.45
N VAL A 531 25.45 -11.36 14.80
CA VAL A 531 26.62 -12.15 15.22
C VAL A 531 27.52 -11.28 16.07
N THR A 532 27.72 -11.64 17.34
CA THR A 532 28.57 -10.88 18.27
C THR A 532 30.03 -11.35 18.23
N ASN A 533 30.94 -10.56 18.81
CA ASN A 533 32.31 -11.03 19.02
C ASN A 533 32.37 -12.22 19.99
N HIS A 534 31.37 -12.38 20.86
CA HIS A 534 31.28 -13.58 21.69
C HIS A 534 30.96 -14.83 20.87
N ASP A 535 30.16 -14.69 19.82
CA ASP A 535 29.80 -15.82 18.95
C ASP A 535 31.00 -16.24 18.09
N LEU A 536 31.75 -15.28 17.53
CA LEU A 536 32.94 -15.54 16.71
C LEU A 536 34.15 -16.02 17.52
N PHE A 537 34.39 -15.43 18.69
CA PHE A 537 35.64 -15.61 19.44
C PHE A 537 35.48 -16.21 20.84
N GLY A 538 34.25 -16.53 21.24
CA GLY A 538 33.94 -17.11 22.55
C GLY A 538 34.01 -16.12 23.72
N SER A 539 34.09 -16.67 24.95
CA SER A 539 34.03 -15.89 26.20
C SER A 539 35.23 -14.98 26.45
N THR A 540 36.33 -15.17 25.71
CA THR A 540 37.58 -14.42 25.86
C THR A 540 37.70 -13.25 24.89
N SER A 541 36.68 -13.00 24.07
CA SER A 541 36.70 -11.98 23.01
C SER A 541 37.05 -10.56 23.48
N SER A 542 36.72 -10.22 24.72
CA SER A 542 37.05 -8.92 25.34
C SER A 542 38.51 -8.77 25.76
N GLU A 543 39.24 -9.87 25.88
CA GLU A 543 40.66 -9.91 26.27
C GLU A 543 41.58 -10.05 25.05
N MET A 544 41.02 -10.41 23.89
CA MET A 544 41.77 -10.60 22.64
C MET A 544 42.23 -9.28 22.03
N THR A 545 43.47 -9.28 21.53
CA THR A 545 43.99 -8.18 20.72
C THR A 545 43.35 -8.19 19.33
N ALA A 546 43.52 -7.10 18.57
CA ALA A 546 43.01 -7.04 17.21
C ALA A 546 43.68 -8.09 16.30
N THR A 547 44.99 -8.32 16.48
CA THR A 547 45.72 -9.39 15.80
C THR A 547 45.16 -10.77 16.15
N ASP A 548 44.89 -11.06 17.43
CA ASP A 548 44.33 -12.36 17.83
C ASP A 548 42.97 -12.61 17.15
N LYS A 549 42.14 -11.58 17.01
CA LYS A 549 40.85 -11.70 16.32
C LYS A 549 41.01 -12.01 14.85
N VAL A 550 41.85 -11.26 14.13
CA VAL A 550 42.10 -11.49 12.69
C VAL A 550 42.67 -12.89 12.47
N THR A 551 43.70 -13.27 13.24
CA THR A 551 44.29 -14.61 13.18
C THR A 551 43.25 -15.69 13.47
N THR A 552 42.37 -15.50 14.45
CA THR A 552 41.31 -16.49 14.75
C THR A 552 40.35 -16.69 13.57
N LEU A 553 39.95 -15.62 12.89
CA LEU A 553 39.06 -15.74 11.72
C LEU A 553 39.73 -16.39 10.51
N LEU A 554 41.02 -16.13 10.30
CA LEU A 554 41.78 -16.79 9.24
C LEU A 554 41.95 -18.27 9.53
N ASN A 555 42.37 -18.58 10.76
CA ASN A 555 42.62 -19.94 11.20
C ASN A 555 41.37 -20.82 11.11
N ASN A 556 40.22 -20.33 11.59
CA ASN A 556 38.97 -21.10 11.54
C ASN A 556 38.23 -21.05 10.19
N GLY A 557 38.82 -20.43 9.15
CA GLY A 557 38.23 -20.33 7.81
C GLY A 557 37.02 -19.39 7.67
N SER A 558 36.66 -18.63 8.71
CA SER A 558 35.59 -17.63 8.62
C SER A 558 35.99 -16.42 7.76
N LEU A 559 37.29 -16.17 7.63
CA LEU A 559 37.88 -15.16 6.76
C LEU A 559 38.94 -15.81 5.88
N GLU A 560 38.85 -15.62 4.57
CA GLU A 560 39.85 -16.03 3.59
C GLU A 560 40.41 -14.79 2.89
N LEU A 561 41.74 -14.75 2.71
CA LEU A 561 42.44 -13.70 1.96
C LEU A 561 42.98 -14.29 0.65
N SER A 562 44.22 -13.98 0.29
CA SER A 562 44.91 -14.59 -0.83
C SER A 562 45.61 -15.89 -0.43
N LYS A 563 45.98 -16.68 -1.45
CA LYS A 563 46.62 -18.01 -1.36
C LYS A 563 47.91 -18.12 -0.54
N ASN A 564 48.48 -17.00 -0.07
CA ASN A 564 49.67 -16.96 0.78
C ASN A 564 49.33 -16.99 2.28
N PHE A 565 48.04 -17.06 2.61
CA PHE A 565 47.53 -17.28 3.96
C PHE A 565 46.88 -18.67 4.02
N GLY A 566 47.30 -19.46 4.99
CA GLY A 566 46.70 -20.74 5.34
C GLY A 566 45.53 -20.59 6.32
N ASN A 567 45.21 -21.68 7.02
CA ASN A 567 44.13 -21.81 7.99
C ASN A 567 44.51 -22.88 9.04
N GLU A 568 43.53 -23.54 9.68
CA GLU A 568 43.80 -24.59 10.68
C GLU A 568 44.12 -25.98 10.10
N GLU A 569 44.03 -26.14 8.78
CA GLU A 569 44.38 -27.37 8.09
C GLU A 569 45.84 -27.33 7.63
N SER A 570 46.46 -28.50 7.44
CA SER A 570 47.76 -28.60 6.77
C SER A 570 47.69 -28.02 5.35
N ASN A 571 48.42 -26.94 5.10
CA ASN A 571 48.41 -26.21 3.85
C ASN A 571 49.73 -26.35 3.08
N ASP A 572 49.61 -26.37 1.74
CA ASP A 572 50.75 -26.29 0.82
C ASP A 572 50.81 -24.87 0.23
N LEU A 573 51.64 -24.01 0.82
CA LEU A 573 51.77 -22.61 0.42
C LEU A 573 53.00 -22.43 -0.46
N ILE A 574 52.82 -21.77 -1.62
CA ILE A 574 53.91 -21.56 -2.60
C ILE A 574 54.03 -20.06 -2.90
N ALA A 575 55.19 -19.53 -2.54
CA ALA A 575 55.57 -18.15 -2.82
C ALA A 575 55.74 -17.90 -4.32
N ASP A 576 55.58 -16.64 -4.73
CA ASP A 576 55.75 -16.20 -6.10
C ASP A 576 57.22 -16.08 -6.54
N ASN A 577 57.52 -15.23 -7.53
CA ASN A 577 58.89 -15.03 -8.03
C ASN A 577 59.47 -13.63 -7.70
N GLN A 578 58.79 -12.84 -6.87
CA GLN A 578 59.11 -11.45 -6.58
C GLN A 578 59.40 -11.18 -5.09
N GLY A 579 59.35 -12.22 -4.24
CA GLY A 579 59.40 -12.12 -2.79
C GLY A 579 57.99 -11.94 -2.21
N GLU A 580 57.55 -12.93 -1.45
CA GLU A 580 56.21 -13.01 -0.86
C GLU A 580 56.30 -13.38 0.63
N SER A 581 55.28 -13.00 1.40
CA SER A 581 55.14 -13.44 2.78
C SER A 581 54.09 -14.55 2.86
N LEU A 582 54.48 -15.73 3.34
CA LEU A 582 53.61 -16.87 3.56
C LEU A 582 53.30 -17.03 5.05
N PHE A 583 52.04 -17.33 5.36
CA PHE A 583 51.56 -17.53 6.72
C PHE A 583 50.77 -18.83 6.79
N GLY A 584 51.30 -19.86 7.45
CA GLY A 584 50.67 -21.18 7.59
C GLY A 584 49.48 -21.19 8.55
N PHE A 585 49.69 -20.64 9.75
CA PHE A 585 48.75 -20.64 10.88
C PHE A 585 48.77 -21.96 11.66
N ASP A 586 47.64 -22.62 11.94
CA ASP A 586 47.66 -23.88 12.67
C ASP A 586 47.71 -25.06 11.68
N GLY A 587 48.25 -26.19 12.10
CA GLY A 587 48.36 -27.37 11.23
C GLY A 587 49.80 -27.58 10.77
N ASP A 588 50.06 -28.76 10.20
CA ASP A 588 51.42 -29.09 9.75
C ASP A 588 51.60 -28.61 8.31
N ASP A 589 52.21 -27.43 8.12
CA ASP A 589 52.23 -26.74 6.84
C ASP A 589 53.49 -27.00 6.02
N THR A 590 53.38 -26.92 4.70
CA THR A 590 54.52 -26.91 3.78
C THR A 590 54.61 -25.56 3.07
N LEU A 591 55.65 -24.80 3.40
CA LEU A 591 55.90 -23.47 2.84
C LEU A 591 57.06 -23.56 1.85
N VAL A 592 56.78 -23.34 0.57
CA VAL A 592 57.75 -23.38 -0.53
C VAL A 592 58.15 -21.96 -0.90
N ALA A 593 59.43 -21.63 -0.70
CA ALA A 593 59.93 -20.26 -0.77
C ALA A 593 59.92 -19.60 -2.16
N GLY A 594 59.68 -20.33 -3.26
CA GLY A 594 59.65 -19.69 -4.59
C GLY A 594 60.98 -18.97 -4.93
N GLN A 595 60.94 -18.01 -5.86
CA GLN A 595 62.08 -17.09 -6.08
C GLN A 595 61.79 -15.75 -5.43
N GLY A 596 62.82 -15.09 -4.90
CA GLY A 596 62.64 -13.77 -4.31
C GLY A 596 63.35 -13.72 -2.97
N SER A 597 63.03 -12.70 -2.18
CA SER A 597 63.42 -12.68 -0.77
C SER A 597 62.12 -12.82 0.02
N ASP A 598 61.90 -14.01 0.56
CA ASP A 598 60.60 -14.43 1.08
C ASP A 598 60.58 -14.43 2.61
N ILE A 599 59.40 -14.24 3.19
CA ILE A 599 59.19 -14.34 4.64
C ILE A 599 58.22 -15.49 4.88
N LEU A 600 58.68 -16.54 5.56
CA LEU A 600 57.93 -17.75 5.80
C LEU A 600 57.58 -17.84 7.28
N THR A 601 56.30 -17.86 7.60
CA THR A 601 55.78 -18.01 8.96
C THR A 601 54.97 -19.29 8.99
N GLY A 602 55.46 -20.32 9.68
CA GLY A 602 54.78 -21.62 9.78
C GLY A 602 53.55 -21.51 10.66
N GLY A 603 53.75 -21.04 11.89
CA GLY A 603 52.71 -20.91 12.91
C GLY A 603 52.78 -22.06 13.91
N ALA A 604 51.64 -22.68 14.20
CA ALA A 604 51.52 -23.76 15.15
C ALA A 604 51.34 -25.10 14.45
N GLY A 605 52.39 -25.91 14.45
CA GLY A 605 52.37 -27.23 13.86
C GLY A 605 53.76 -27.81 13.84
N ASP A 606 53.94 -28.91 13.11
CA ASP A 606 55.26 -29.36 12.68
C ASP A 606 55.48 -28.91 11.22
N ASP A 607 56.04 -27.71 11.02
CA ASP A 607 56.08 -27.08 9.71
C ASP A 607 57.31 -27.45 8.86
N LEU A 608 57.14 -27.43 7.53
CA LEU A 608 58.17 -27.76 6.55
C LEU A 608 58.47 -26.61 5.60
N PHE A 609 59.61 -25.97 5.78
CA PHE A 609 60.10 -24.91 4.91
C PHE A 609 60.98 -25.49 3.81
N THR A 610 60.56 -25.35 2.54
CA THR A 610 61.15 -26.06 1.41
C THR A 610 61.75 -25.13 0.37
N TRP A 611 62.98 -25.46 -0.06
CA TRP A 611 63.64 -24.82 -1.20
C TRP A 611 63.96 -25.83 -2.30
N HIS A 612 63.51 -25.51 -3.50
CA HIS A 612 63.82 -26.26 -4.72
C HIS A 612 64.95 -25.59 -5.50
N GLU A 613 65.58 -26.30 -6.43
CA GLU A 613 66.58 -25.70 -7.35
C GLU A 613 66.02 -24.51 -8.16
N THR A 614 64.70 -24.50 -8.37
CA THR A 614 63.97 -23.41 -9.03
C THR A 614 63.80 -22.17 -8.16
N SER A 615 63.98 -22.29 -6.83
CA SER A 615 63.91 -21.19 -5.88
C SER A 615 65.13 -20.26 -5.95
N LEU A 616 66.28 -20.77 -6.42
CA LEU A 616 67.51 -19.99 -6.48
C LEU A 616 67.56 -19.06 -7.70
N SER A 617 68.01 -17.83 -7.44
CA SER A 617 68.30 -16.83 -8.48
C SER A 617 69.65 -17.08 -9.15
N SER A 618 69.71 -16.85 -10.47
CA SER A 618 70.96 -16.94 -11.26
C SER A 618 71.85 -15.71 -11.14
N ASP A 619 71.32 -14.61 -10.62
CA ASP A 619 71.96 -13.28 -10.72
C ASP A 619 72.58 -12.84 -9.39
N LYS A 620 71.80 -12.91 -8.31
CA LYS A 620 72.19 -12.55 -6.94
C LYS A 620 71.56 -13.54 -5.97
N PRO A 621 72.26 -13.96 -4.89
CA PRO A 621 71.65 -14.78 -3.84
C PRO A 621 70.40 -14.10 -3.28
N ASN A 622 69.34 -14.88 -3.22
CA ASN A 622 68.10 -14.57 -2.53
C ASN A 622 68.34 -14.68 -1.02
N ALA A 623 67.55 -13.94 -0.25
CA ALA A 623 67.64 -13.90 1.20
C ALA A 623 66.25 -14.06 1.79
N ASP A 624 65.99 -15.23 2.33
CA ASP A 624 64.68 -15.59 2.90
C ASP A 624 64.77 -15.59 4.41
N THR A 625 63.63 -15.38 5.04
CA THR A 625 63.51 -15.34 6.50
C THR A 625 62.44 -16.31 6.93
N ILE A 626 62.79 -17.25 7.81
CA ILE A 626 61.81 -18.00 8.58
C ILE A 626 61.55 -17.21 9.87
N ALA A 627 60.32 -16.74 10.03
CA ALA A 627 59.96 -15.79 11.08
C ALA A 627 59.83 -16.45 12.46
N ASP A 628 59.40 -17.71 12.52
CA ASP A 628 58.92 -18.35 13.74
C ASP A 628 59.34 -19.80 13.95
N PHE A 629 60.43 -20.24 13.30
CA PHE A 629 60.97 -21.61 13.40
C PHE A 629 61.03 -22.15 14.84
N GLU A 630 60.36 -23.26 15.14
CA GLU A 630 60.36 -23.94 16.43
C GLU A 630 61.28 -25.18 16.42
N LEU A 631 62.36 -25.12 17.21
CA LEU A 631 63.32 -26.22 17.32
C LEU A 631 62.65 -27.52 17.82
N GLY A 632 62.88 -28.61 17.09
CA GLY A 632 62.38 -29.95 17.43
C GLY A 632 60.99 -30.26 16.89
N LYS A 633 60.30 -29.28 16.29
CA LYS A 633 59.07 -29.47 15.52
C LYS A 633 59.32 -29.22 14.04
N ASP A 634 59.70 -28.00 13.72
CA ASP A 634 59.82 -27.52 12.35
C ASP A 634 61.07 -28.03 11.66
N LYS A 635 61.02 -28.07 10.33
CA LYS A 635 62.08 -28.60 9.48
C LYS A 635 62.33 -27.74 8.26
N ILE A 636 63.60 -27.72 7.88
CA ILE A 636 64.11 -27.14 6.64
C ILE A 636 64.38 -28.27 5.66
N ASP A 637 63.68 -28.27 4.53
CA ASP A 637 63.90 -29.16 3.39
C ASP A 637 64.71 -28.46 2.30
N ILE A 638 66.00 -28.78 2.26
CA ILE A 638 66.94 -28.31 1.25
C ILE A 638 67.54 -29.48 0.47
N ARG A 639 66.90 -30.67 0.50
CA ARG A 639 67.48 -31.91 -0.08
C ARG A 639 67.83 -31.75 -1.55
N GLU A 640 67.03 -31.02 -2.30
CA GLU A 640 67.29 -30.76 -3.72
C GLU A 640 68.55 -29.91 -3.94
N LEU A 641 68.90 -29.03 -2.99
CA LEU A 641 70.03 -28.12 -3.08
C LEU A 641 71.37 -28.77 -2.68
N LEU A 642 71.30 -29.85 -1.91
CA LEU A 642 72.45 -30.60 -1.39
C LEU A 642 72.94 -31.69 -2.34
N SER A 643 72.47 -31.72 -3.59
CA SER A 643 72.65 -32.88 -4.47
C SER A 643 74.13 -33.23 -4.67
N ASN A 644 74.49 -34.46 -4.27
CA ASN A 644 75.67 -35.18 -4.75
C ASN A 644 75.14 -36.36 -5.55
N GLU A 645 74.98 -36.23 -6.88
CA GLU A 645 74.57 -37.38 -7.70
C GLU A 645 75.58 -38.55 -7.56
N GLY A 646 75.24 -39.55 -6.74
CA GLY A 646 75.86 -40.88 -6.74
C GLY A 646 76.98 -41.17 -5.74
N ASP A 647 77.12 -40.44 -4.63
CA ASP A 647 78.07 -40.78 -3.55
C ASP A 647 77.37 -41.22 -2.25
N ASP A 648 76.88 -42.47 -2.21
CA ASP A 648 76.26 -43.11 -1.03
C ASP A 648 77.25 -43.31 0.16
N SER A 649 78.49 -42.81 0.07
CA SER A 649 79.52 -42.99 1.10
C SER A 649 79.69 -41.80 2.05
N GLN A 650 79.09 -40.65 1.75
CA GLN A 650 79.05 -39.48 2.66
C GLN A 650 77.87 -39.58 3.62
N SER A 651 78.10 -39.23 4.89
CA SER A 651 77.00 -39.08 5.84
C SER A 651 76.19 -37.81 5.52
N ASP A 652 74.91 -37.78 5.90
CA ASP A 652 74.05 -36.59 5.69
C ASP A 652 74.67 -35.33 6.31
N MET A 653 75.36 -35.48 7.44
CA MET A 653 76.10 -34.39 8.10
C MET A 653 77.29 -33.90 7.28
N ASP A 654 78.09 -34.80 6.68
CA ASP A 654 79.21 -34.40 5.82
C ASP A 654 78.70 -33.63 4.59
N ASN A 655 77.57 -34.08 4.04
CA ASN A 655 76.94 -33.41 2.90
C ASN A 655 76.36 -32.03 3.27
N LEU A 656 75.74 -31.93 4.45
CA LEU A 656 75.22 -30.68 4.98
C LEU A 656 76.35 -29.66 5.22
N LEU A 657 77.44 -30.05 5.91
CA LEU A 657 78.60 -29.18 6.18
C LEU A 657 79.39 -28.80 4.92
N LYS A 658 79.24 -29.53 3.81
CA LYS A 658 79.82 -29.18 2.51
C LYS A 658 79.12 -27.99 1.86
N HIS A 659 77.80 -27.92 1.98
CA HIS A 659 76.96 -26.96 1.25
C HIS A 659 76.39 -25.84 2.13
N VAL A 660 76.29 -26.05 3.44
CA VAL A 660 75.70 -25.09 4.39
C VAL A 660 76.78 -24.52 5.28
N SER A 661 76.89 -23.19 5.31
CA SER A 661 77.62 -22.47 6.34
C SER A 661 76.69 -21.61 7.18
N ALA A 662 76.83 -21.65 8.49
CA ALA A 662 76.03 -20.86 9.42
C ALA A 662 76.80 -19.69 10.02
N GLY A 663 76.09 -18.61 10.30
CA GLY A 663 76.58 -17.39 10.93
C GLY A 663 75.60 -16.87 11.98
N VAL A 664 75.83 -15.61 12.39
CA VAL A 664 74.94 -14.87 13.26
C VAL A 664 74.79 -13.47 12.69
N ASP A 665 73.56 -13.07 12.42
CA ASP A 665 73.27 -11.78 11.83
C ASP A 665 73.49 -10.60 12.82
N ASP A 666 73.27 -9.37 12.35
CA ASP A 666 73.41 -8.16 13.17
C ASP A 666 72.41 -8.08 14.34
N LYS A 667 71.33 -8.88 14.32
CA LYS A 667 70.31 -8.96 15.37
C LYS A 667 70.59 -10.07 16.38
N GLY A 668 71.53 -10.97 16.08
CA GLY A 668 71.86 -12.12 16.93
C GLY A 668 71.15 -13.42 16.52
N ASN A 669 70.52 -13.45 15.36
CA ASN A 669 69.76 -14.58 14.82
C ASN A 669 70.66 -15.49 13.98
N VAL A 670 70.33 -16.78 13.90
CA VAL A 670 71.05 -17.72 13.03
C VAL A 670 70.80 -17.37 11.57
N GLU A 671 71.88 -17.26 10.79
CA GLU A 671 71.83 -17.18 9.33
C GLU A 671 72.50 -18.42 8.73
N LEU A 672 71.96 -18.92 7.62
CA LEU A 672 72.44 -20.08 6.86
C LEU A 672 72.69 -19.65 5.41
N ASP A 673 73.93 -19.80 4.96
CA ASP A 673 74.30 -19.68 3.55
C ASP A 673 74.40 -21.08 2.95
N ILE A 674 73.51 -21.40 2.02
CA ILE A 674 73.49 -22.64 1.25
C ILE A 674 74.13 -22.36 -0.10
N THR A 675 75.12 -23.16 -0.49
CA THR A 675 75.74 -23.10 -1.82
C THR A 675 75.59 -24.46 -2.50
N THR A 676 74.94 -24.50 -3.66
CA THR A 676 74.76 -25.71 -4.47
C THR A 676 76.06 -26.11 -5.18
N ASP A 677 76.11 -27.33 -5.71
CA ASP A 677 77.28 -27.83 -6.47
C ASP A 677 77.55 -27.04 -7.77
N ASP A 678 76.52 -26.44 -8.37
CA ASP A 678 76.65 -25.55 -9.54
C ASP A 678 76.95 -24.08 -9.16
N GLY A 679 77.07 -23.78 -7.86
CA GLY A 679 77.53 -22.51 -7.33
C GLY A 679 76.44 -21.45 -7.15
N LYS A 680 75.16 -21.80 -7.28
CA LYS A 680 74.07 -20.94 -6.84
C LYS A 680 74.03 -20.87 -5.32
N GLN A 681 73.46 -19.80 -4.79
CA GLN A 681 73.44 -19.56 -3.36
C GLN A 681 72.06 -19.09 -2.88
N GLN A 682 71.69 -19.56 -1.68
CA GLN A 682 70.52 -19.13 -0.94
C GLN A 682 70.96 -18.71 0.46
N HIS A 683 70.48 -17.56 0.91
CA HIS A 683 70.66 -17.10 2.28
C HIS A 683 69.33 -17.30 3.03
N ILE A 684 69.35 -17.91 4.22
CA ILE A 684 68.17 -18.15 5.06
C ILE A 684 68.45 -17.63 6.46
N VAL A 685 67.59 -16.76 6.97
CA VAL A 685 67.64 -16.25 8.33
C VAL A 685 66.56 -16.93 9.16
N LEU A 686 66.92 -17.43 10.34
CA LEU A 686 65.98 -17.93 11.35
C LEU A 686 65.77 -16.81 12.38
N ASP A 687 64.80 -15.91 12.14
CA ASP A 687 64.70 -14.60 12.83
C ASP A 687 64.33 -14.71 14.32
N ASN A 688 63.99 -15.92 14.80
CA ASN A 688 63.67 -16.22 16.19
C ASN A 688 64.65 -17.21 16.87
N ILE A 689 65.71 -17.67 16.20
CA ILE A 689 66.68 -18.61 16.77
C ILE A 689 68.00 -17.91 17.08
N ASN A 690 68.34 -17.84 18.37
CA ASN A 690 69.62 -17.35 18.85
C ASN A 690 70.58 -18.51 19.19
N PRO A 691 71.81 -18.53 18.67
CA PRO A 691 72.75 -19.63 18.91
C PRO A 691 73.12 -19.83 20.39
N VAL A 692 73.20 -18.77 21.18
CA VAL A 692 73.61 -18.86 22.59
C VAL A 692 72.44 -19.26 23.47
N HIS A 693 71.28 -18.65 23.24
CA HIS A 693 70.10 -18.86 24.09
C HIS A 693 69.37 -20.16 23.75
N ASP A 694 69.15 -20.43 22.47
CA ASP A 694 68.25 -21.51 22.02
C ASP A 694 69.03 -22.79 21.68
N LEU A 695 70.20 -22.64 21.04
CA LEU A 695 71.07 -23.78 20.70
C LEU A 695 72.09 -24.13 21.81
N GLY A 696 72.15 -23.34 22.88
CA GLY A 696 73.05 -23.57 24.02
C GLY A 696 74.54 -23.43 23.71
N LEU A 697 74.90 -22.69 22.65
CA LEU A 697 76.28 -22.53 22.20
C LEU A 697 77.00 -21.39 22.94
N MET A 698 78.33 -21.36 22.86
CA MET A 698 79.12 -20.25 23.38
C MET A 698 79.19 -19.12 22.37
N ASP A 699 79.37 -17.88 22.85
CA ASP A 699 79.62 -16.72 22.00
C ASP A 699 80.86 -16.95 21.10
N GLY A 700 80.71 -16.70 19.80
CA GLY A 700 81.71 -17.03 18.78
C GLY A 700 81.79 -18.51 18.36
N ALA A 701 80.70 -19.28 18.54
CA ALA A 701 80.57 -20.63 17.99
C ALA A 701 80.91 -20.68 16.49
N SER A 702 81.54 -21.76 16.04
CA SER A 702 81.85 -21.91 14.61
C SER A 702 80.61 -22.26 13.80
N SER A 703 80.64 -21.98 12.50
CA SER A 703 79.61 -22.42 11.55
C SER A 703 79.24 -23.90 11.72
N ALA A 704 80.24 -24.78 11.87
CA ALA A 704 80.00 -26.20 12.09
C ALA A 704 79.32 -26.50 13.43
N ASP A 705 79.58 -25.74 14.49
CA ASP A 705 78.91 -25.93 15.78
C ASP A 705 77.41 -25.58 15.69
N ILE A 706 77.08 -24.52 14.96
CA ILE A 706 75.69 -24.08 14.74
C ILE A 706 74.93 -25.11 13.89
N VAL A 707 75.49 -25.52 12.74
CA VAL A 707 74.87 -26.54 11.86
C VAL A 707 74.70 -27.88 12.57
N ASN A 708 75.70 -28.33 13.34
CA ASN A 708 75.58 -29.55 14.14
C ASN A 708 74.47 -29.44 15.18
N SER A 709 74.37 -28.30 15.87
CA SER A 709 73.31 -28.10 16.87
C SER A 709 71.92 -28.12 16.22
N LEU A 710 71.73 -27.44 15.08
CA LEU A 710 70.46 -27.48 14.35
C LEU A 710 70.10 -28.91 13.90
N PHE A 711 71.07 -29.66 13.39
CA PHE A 711 70.86 -31.07 13.01
C PHE A 711 70.50 -31.95 14.22
N ASP A 712 71.17 -31.77 15.36
CA ASP A 712 70.86 -32.49 16.61
C ASP A 712 69.45 -32.15 17.13
N HIS A 713 68.95 -30.95 16.84
CA HIS A 713 67.56 -30.54 17.08
C HIS A 713 66.58 -30.97 15.98
N ASN A 714 67.01 -31.84 15.04
CA ASN A 714 66.19 -32.35 13.95
C ASN A 714 65.63 -31.27 13.02
N ALA A 715 66.33 -30.13 12.89
CA ALA A 715 65.88 -28.98 12.11
C ALA A 715 65.96 -29.17 10.59
N PHE A 716 66.55 -30.27 10.10
CA PHE A 716 66.67 -30.54 8.66
C PHE A 716 65.96 -31.83 8.29
N LYS A 717 65.20 -31.80 7.20
CA LYS A 717 64.71 -33.00 6.52
C LYS A 717 65.76 -33.43 5.50
N LEU A 718 66.51 -34.51 5.77
CA LEU A 718 67.61 -34.96 4.89
C LEU A 718 67.43 -36.37 4.31
N ASP A 719 66.50 -37.17 4.83
CA ASP A 719 66.24 -38.52 4.31
C ASP A 719 65.17 -38.54 3.19
N ASN A 720 65.16 -39.62 2.40
CA ASN A 720 64.10 -39.93 1.42
C ASN A 720 63.11 -40.97 1.96
N THR A 721 63.07 -41.20 3.28
CA THR A 721 62.30 -42.27 3.91
C THR A 721 61.72 -41.82 5.25
N HIS A 722 60.62 -41.08 5.25
CA HIS A 722 59.24 -41.56 5.43
C HIS A 722 58.26 -40.44 5.12
#